data_AF-A0A8C7U511-F1
#
_entry.id   AF-A0A8C7U511-F1
#
_cell.length_a   1.000
_cell.length_b   1.000
_cell.length_c   1.000
_cell.angle_alpha   90.00
_cell.angle_beta   90.00
_cell.angle_gamma   90.00
#
_symmetry.space_group_name_H-M   'P 1'
#
loop_
_entity.id
_entity.type
_entity.pdbx_description
1 polymer ?
#
loop_
_entity_poly.entity_id
_entity_poly.type
_entity_poly.pdbx_seq_one_letter_code
_entity_poly.pdbx_strand_id
1 'polypeptide(L)'
;MAKKGRTKGEKPEALISALQAANEDLRSKLTDIQIELHQEKCKVSKLEREKVQECKRTREQEQHRHTATLTEQRAKWHEEKQKELQALRENLVRQHEQEQARTAKIKDQENQRLKAALSAMRDGSGEKVRTALTLEAKEEARRFFDVERVKLLQEISELKQTKKQTDEALSTMIQADKMKAGDLRSEHQIHQEQISKIKWDSERDIRRLVDEIKSKERTIFSLEKELENAIGLLQKLQMQKDALDDQLFLVKEAECNLGSPKREIPGRAGDGAEHCGSPDMRRNQRRMADLNSTIRKLEDRNSLLVDERNELLKRVRESEKQCKPMLEKNKVLNKRNDDLSQTLQRMEEKLKGLAKENLEMNEKISSHLPLKKANCKSLNDLDQAHDDQEIEFLKLQVLEQQSMIDELTRDREKLLRKKRHKRNNRPIKRHIVVDTFFGYDEESMDSETSSVASFRMDRTPATPDEDLDEGLVNEESELRFRQLTREYQALQRAYALLQEHQGGLLDAEIEAKAQEQLHADILRYKAKIEDLEKELAHKGQVEKLDAKCGRQQQELQDSKDQNELLEFRILELEERERKSPPFNHLRMHPFSEGVSALQIYCMKEGVKNLRNEEQVAIIQASTVLSLAEKVCQYKTNIVA
;
A
#
# COMPACT_ATOMS: atom_id res chain seq x y z
N MET A 1 -79.80 88.37 -59.58
CA MET A 1 -80.69 87.24 -59.23
C MET A 1 -79.84 86.17 -58.54
N ALA A 2 -79.71 86.14 -57.21
CA ALA A 2 -80.67 85.55 -56.28
C ALA A 2 -80.95 84.04 -56.50
N LYS A 3 -80.27 83.17 -55.73
CA LYS A 3 -80.95 82.41 -54.67
C LYS A 3 -79.98 81.79 -53.66
N LYS A 4 -80.35 81.94 -52.39
CA LYS A 4 -79.68 81.44 -51.19
C LYS A 4 -80.15 80.00 -50.95
N GLY A 5 -79.26 79.02 -50.91
CA GLY A 5 -79.57 77.61 -50.65
C GLY A 5 -78.74 77.09 -49.47
N ARG A 6 -79.39 76.60 -48.41
CA ARG A 6 -78.77 76.31 -47.10
C ARG A 6 -79.20 74.94 -46.59
N THR A 7 -78.44 73.88 -46.88
CA THR A 7 -78.59 72.52 -46.32
C THR A 7 -77.28 71.74 -46.48
N LYS A 8 -76.61 71.32 -45.39
CA LYS A 8 -76.73 70.06 -44.62
C LYS A 8 -75.87 68.90 -45.19
N GLY A 9 -75.00 68.31 -44.35
CA GLY A 9 -74.88 66.84 -44.31
C GLY A 9 -73.52 66.17 -44.57
N GLU A 10 -72.83 66.47 -45.67
CA GLU A 10 -71.99 65.44 -46.36
C GLU A 10 -70.50 65.33 -45.95
N LYS A 11 -70.16 65.45 -44.67
CA LYS A 11 -68.77 65.26 -44.17
C LYS A 11 -68.52 64.30 -42.98
N PRO A 12 -69.49 63.62 -42.34
CA PRO A 12 -69.20 62.52 -41.43
C PRO A 12 -68.90 61.20 -42.16
N GLU A 13 -69.72 60.81 -43.14
CA GLU A 13 -69.68 59.45 -43.70
C GLU A 13 -68.39 59.13 -44.45
N ALA A 14 -67.90 60.02 -45.32
CA ALA A 14 -66.63 59.83 -46.01
C ALA A 14 -65.43 59.71 -45.05
N LEU A 15 -65.47 60.43 -43.91
CA LEU A 15 -64.45 60.33 -42.86
C LEU A 15 -64.56 59.00 -42.09
N ILE A 16 -65.79 58.55 -41.81
CA ILE A 16 -66.04 57.24 -41.18
C ILE A 16 -65.56 56.11 -42.09
N SER A 17 -65.85 56.14 -43.39
CA SER A 17 -65.36 55.14 -44.35
C SER A 17 -63.83 55.16 -44.48
N ALA A 18 -63.19 56.33 -44.48
CA ALA A 18 -61.73 56.44 -44.48
C ALA A 18 -61.10 55.85 -43.19
N LEU A 19 -61.72 56.10 -42.03
CA LEU A 19 -61.29 55.52 -40.75
C LEU A 19 -61.55 54.01 -40.67
N GLN A 20 -62.63 53.50 -41.29
CA GLN A 20 -62.89 52.06 -41.41
C GLN A 20 -61.84 51.39 -42.30
N ALA A 21 -61.55 51.96 -43.47
CA ALA A 21 -60.50 51.47 -44.36
C ALA A 21 -59.10 51.48 -43.69
N ALA A 22 -58.77 52.55 -42.96
CA ALA A 22 -57.52 52.63 -42.19
C ALA A 22 -57.46 51.60 -41.04
N ASN A 23 -58.58 51.34 -40.34
CA ASN A 23 -58.64 50.30 -39.32
C ASN A 23 -58.49 48.89 -39.92
N GLU A 24 -59.06 48.64 -41.11
CA GLU A 24 -58.94 47.34 -41.77
C GLU A 24 -57.52 47.11 -42.34
N ASP A 25 -56.88 48.14 -42.88
CA ASP A 25 -55.45 48.13 -43.24
C ASP A 25 -54.54 47.90 -42.03
N LEU A 26 -54.81 48.55 -40.89
CA LEU A 26 -54.10 48.29 -39.62
C LEU A 26 -54.34 46.87 -39.10
N ARG A 27 -55.53 46.30 -39.28
CA ARG A 27 -55.82 44.90 -38.93
C ARG A 27 -55.07 43.92 -39.82
N SER A 28 -55.05 44.15 -41.14
CA SER A 28 -54.26 43.34 -42.08
C SER A 28 -52.79 43.37 -41.67
N LYS A 29 -52.20 44.55 -41.49
CA LYS A 29 -50.80 44.73 -41.06
C LYS A 29 -50.51 44.04 -39.73
N LEU A 30 -51.42 44.10 -38.77
CA LEU A 30 -51.28 43.40 -37.49
C LEU A 30 -51.28 41.87 -37.70
N THR A 31 -52.12 41.34 -38.59
CA THR A 31 -52.14 39.91 -38.96
C THR A 31 -50.87 39.50 -39.69
N ASP A 32 -50.38 40.30 -40.63
CA ASP A 32 -49.13 40.04 -41.37
C ASP A 32 -47.93 40.00 -40.40
N ILE A 33 -47.81 40.99 -39.50
CA ILE A 33 -46.78 41.03 -38.45
C ILE A 33 -46.89 39.81 -37.50
N GLN A 34 -48.10 39.35 -37.18
CA GLN A 34 -48.29 38.14 -36.36
C GLN A 34 -47.84 36.87 -37.09
N ILE A 35 -48.08 36.78 -38.40
CA ILE A 35 -47.63 35.66 -39.25
C ILE A 35 -46.10 35.68 -39.36
N GLU A 36 -45.49 36.82 -39.66
CA GLU A 36 -44.03 36.99 -39.72
C GLU A 36 -43.37 36.63 -38.38
N LEU A 37 -43.89 37.14 -37.27
CA LEU A 37 -43.40 36.80 -35.93
C LEU A 37 -43.51 35.30 -35.62
N HIS A 38 -44.56 34.63 -36.09
CA HIS A 38 -44.69 33.18 -35.95
C HIS A 38 -43.68 32.43 -36.82
N GLN A 39 -43.46 32.86 -38.07
CA GLN A 39 -42.45 32.28 -38.96
C GLN A 39 -41.03 32.45 -38.39
N GLU A 40 -40.69 33.64 -37.88
CA GLU A 40 -39.39 33.89 -37.24
C GLU A 40 -39.20 33.06 -35.98
N LYS A 41 -40.23 32.91 -35.12
CA LYS A 41 -40.18 31.97 -33.98
C LYS A 41 -39.88 30.54 -34.42
N CYS A 42 -40.49 30.08 -35.51
CA CYS A 42 -40.22 28.76 -36.08
C CYS A 42 -38.79 28.63 -36.66
N LYS A 43 -38.27 29.67 -37.33
CA LYS A 43 -36.87 29.73 -37.80
C LYS A 43 -35.87 29.71 -36.65
N VAL A 44 -36.06 30.55 -35.63
CA VAL A 44 -35.22 30.58 -34.41
C VAL A 44 -35.23 29.22 -33.74
N SER A 45 -36.41 28.62 -33.53
CA SER A 45 -36.52 27.28 -32.92
C SER A 45 -35.82 26.19 -33.76
N LYS A 46 -35.80 26.30 -35.08
CA LYS A 46 -35.04 25.39 -35.95
C LYS A 46 -33.53 25.60 -35.77
N LEU A 47 -33.05 26.84 -35.82
CA LEU A 47 -31.65 27.21 -35.62
C LEU A 47 -31.12 26.82 -34.23
N GLU A 48 -31.94 26.92 -33.19
CA GLU A 48 -31.62 26.45 -31.84
C GLU A 48 -31.37 24.94 -31.81
N ARG A 49 -32.23 24.13 -32.46
CA ARG A 49 -32.02 22.68 -32.57
C ARG A 49 -30.76 22.36 -33.36
N GLU A 50 -30.51 23.06 -34.47
CA GLU A 50 -29.31 22.87 -35.30
C GLU A 50 -28.03 23.24 -34.53
N LYS A 51 -28.02 24.37 -33.81
CA LYS A 51 -26.94 24.76 -32.89
C LYS A 51 -26.68 23.71 -31.81
N VAL A 52 -27.72 23.16 -31.18
CA VAL A 52 -27.58 22.11 -30.16
C VAL A 52 -26.97 20.83 -30.76
N GLN A 53 -27.39 20.42 -31.95
CA GLN A 53 -26.79 19.26 -32.63
C GLN A 53 -25.35 19.53 -33.08
N GLU A 54 -25.01 20.75 -33.50
CA GLU A 54 -23.63 21.11 -33.83
C GLU A 54 -22.72 21.12 -32.58
N CYS A 55 -23.19 21.67 -31.45
CA CYS A 55 -22.49 21.59 -30.17
C CYS A 55 -22.28 20.13 -29.70
N LYS A 56 -23.24 19.23 -29.98
CA LYS A 56 -23.09 17.80 -29.73
C LYS A 56 -22.03 17.17 -30.66
N ARG A 57 -22.14 17.37 -31.97
CA ARG A 57 -21.20 16.85 -32.99
C ARG A 57 -19.76 17.30 -32.74
N THR A 58 -19.56 18.57 -32.38
CA THR A 58 -18.23 19.12 -32.06
C THR A 58 -17.64 18.52 -30.80
N ARG A 59 -18.44 18.31 -29.74
CA ARG A 59 -18.02 17.59 -28.52
C ARG A 59 -17.64 16.14 -28.82
N GLU A 60 -18.40 15.43 -29.63
CA GLU A 60 -18.13 14.05 -30.04
C GLU A 60 -16.84 13.96 -30.88
N GLN A 61 -16.65 14.86 -31.85
CA GLN A 61 -15.41 14.94 -32.62
C GLN A 61 -14.18 15.22 -31.76
N GLU A 62 -14.28 16.10 -30.75
CA GLU A 62 -13.17 16.38 -29.84
C GLU A 62 -12.87 15.20 -28.90
N GLN A 63 -13.91 14.48 -28.43
CA GLN A 63 -13.73 13.23 -27.69
C GLN A 63 -13.04 12.14 -28.55
N HIS A 64 -13.39 12.02 -29.83
CA HIS A 64 -12.69 11.11 -30.75
C HIS A 64 -11.24 11.53 -30.98
N ARG A 65 -10.94 12.82 -31.15
CA ARG A 65 -9.55 13.34 -31.26
C ARG A 65 -8.72 13.04 -30.02
N HIS A 66 -9.25 13.30 -28.83
CA HIS A 66 -8.57 12.97 -27.57
C HIS A 66 -8.32 11.46 -27.43
N THR A 67 -9.31 10.64 -27.80
CA THR A 67 -9.19 9.18 -27.77
C THR A 67 -8.10 8.69 -28.74
N ALA A 68 -8.12 9.18 -29.99
CA ALA A 68 -7.11 8.86 -31.00
C ALA A 68 -5.70 9.26 -30.56
N THR A 69 -5.53 10.48 -30.05
CA THR A 69 -4.24 10.98 -29.51
C THR A 69 -3.74 10.10 -28.37
N LEU A 70 -4.62 9.69 -27.45
CA LEU A 70 -4.27 8.81 -26.33
C LEU A 70 -3.87 7.41 -26.80
N THR A 71 -4.55 6.86 -27.82
CA THR A 71 -4.16 5.57 -28.43
C THR A 71 -2.84 5.65 -29.19
N GLU A 72 -2.59 6.73 -29.92
CA GLU A 72 -1.34 6.96 -30.66
C GLU A 72 -0.16 7.11 -29.68
N GLN A 73 -0.33 7.89 -28.61
CA GLN A 73 0.68 7.99 -27.54
C GLN A 73 0.96 6.61 -26.94
N ARG A 74 -0.08 5.85 -26.55
CA ARG A 74 0.11 4.48 -26.01
C ARG A 74 0.87 3.56 -26.97
N ALA A 75 0.61 3.67 -28.28
CA ALA A 75 1.34 2.90 -29.29
C ALA A 75 2.82 3.32 -29.35
N LYS A 76 3.12 4.62 -29.36
CA LYS A 76 4.50 5.17 -29.34
C LYS A 76 5.26 4.73 -28.08
N TRP A 77 4.69 4.91 -26.89
CA TRP A 77 5.30 4.44 -25.63
C TRP A 77 5.55 2.92 -25.63
N HIS A 78 4.68 2.13 -26.26
CA HIS A 78 4.91 0.68 -26.41
C HIS A 78 6.03 0.38 -27.40
N GLU A 79 6.07 1.05 -28.56
CA GLU A 79 7.10 0.88 -29.57
C GLU A 79 8.49 1.28 -29.05
N GLU A 80 8.59 2.43 -28.37
CA GLU A 80 9.80 2.91 -27.69
C GLU A 80 10.28 1.90 -26.65
N LYS A 81 9.38 1.42 -25.76
CA LYS A 81 9.72 0.38 -24.78
C LYS A 81 10.21 -0.91 -25.44
N GLN A 82 9.62 -1.33 -26.57
CA GLN A 82 10.07 -2.53 -27.28
C GLN A 82 11.45 -2.31 -27.93
N LYS A 83 11.73 -1.11 -28.48
CA LYS A 83 13.05 -0.73 -28.99
C LYS A 83 14.11 -0.71 -27.90
N GLU A 84 13.82 -0.14 -26.73
CA GLU A 84 14.71 -0.15 -25.56
C GLU A 84 15.00 -1.58 -25.07
N LEU A 85 13.96 -2.41 -24.95
CA LEU A 85 14.11 -3.82 -24.56
C LEU A 85 14.93 -4.61 -25.60
N GLN A 86 14.75 -4.33 -26.89
CA GLN A 86 15.52 -4.98 -27.94
C GLN A 86 16.99 -4.54 -27.92
N ALA A 87 17.26 -3.24 -27.79
CA ALA A 87 18.62 -2.72 -27.65
C ALA A 87 19.32 -3.24 -26.38
N LEU A 88 18.59 -3.45 -25.28
CA LEU A 88 19.12 -4.07 -24.07
C LEU A 88 19.46 -5.55 -24.29
N ARG A 89 18.60 -6.32 -24.97
CA ARG A 89 18.87 -7.72 -25.35
C ARG A 89 20.12 -7.83 -26.23
N GLU A 90 20.22 -7.00 -27.27
CA GLU A 90 21.36 -6.98 -28.18
C GLU A 90 22.66 -6.61 -27.47
N ASN A 91 22.63 -5.64 -26.55
CA ASN A 91 23.78 -5.31 -25.72
C ASN A 91 24.20 -6.44 -24.78
N LEU A 92 23.24 -7.14 -24.15
CA LEU A 92 23.52 -8.30 -23.29
C LEU A 92 24.07 -9.49 -24.08
N VAL A 93 23.54 -9.77 -25.27
CA VAL A 93 24.08 -10.80 -26.18
C VAL A 93 25.50 -10.45 -26.60
N ARG A 94 25.75 -9.22 -27.06
CA ARG A 94 27.09 -8.76 -27.45
C ARG A 94 28.09 -8.77 -26.28
N GLN A 95 27.65 -8.45 -25.06
CA GLN A 95 28.47 -8.60 -23.84
C GLN A 95 28.78 -10.07 -23.56
N HIS A 96 27.79 -10.95 -23.68
CA HIS A 96 27.98 -12.39 -23.46
C HIS A 96 28.94 -13.01 -24.48
N GLU A 97 28.80 -12.68 -25.77
CA GLU A 97 29.73 -13.08 -26.84
C GLU A 97 31.15 -12.54 -26.58
N GLN A 98 31.26 -11.29 -26.13
CA GLN A 98 32.55 -10.69 -25.78
C GLN A 98 33.21 -11.39 -24.59
N GLU A 99 32.46 -11.76 -23.55
CA GLU A 99 32.97 -12.54 -22.41
C GLU A 99 33.28 -14.00 -22.76
N GLN A 100 32.49 -14.63 -23.64
CA GLN A 100 32.81 -15.95 -24.20
C GLN A 100 34.13 -15.90 -24.97
N ALA A 101 34.33 -14.91 -25.85
CA ALA A 101 35.56 -14.75 -26.63
C ALA A 101 36.78 -14.45 -25.74
N ARG A 102 36.63 -13.63 -24.70
CA ARG A 102 37.66 -13.39 -23.67
C ARG A 102 38.02 -14.70 -22.95
N THR A 103 37.01 -15.44 -22.49
CA THR A 103 37.18 -16.71 -21.76
C THR A 103 37.83 -17.77 -22.64
N ALA A 104 37.43 -17.88 -23.92
CA ALA A 104 38.05 -18.79 -24.89
C ALA A 104 39.53 -18.45 -25.08
N LYS A 105 39.86 -17.18 -25.31
CA LYS A 105 41.26 -16.72 -25.46
C LYS A 105 42.12 -17.03 -24.24
N ILE A 106 41.61 -16.82 -23.02
CA ILE A 106 42.31 -17.18 -21.78
C ILE A 106 42.53 -18.69 -21.69
N LYS A 107 41.51 -19.50 -21.99
CA LYS A 107 41.62 -20.98 -21.98
C LYS A 107 42.57 -21.50 -23.04
N ASP A 108 42.63 -20.89 -24.22
CA ASP A 108 43.58 -21.26 -25.29
C ASP A 108 45.01 -20.92 -24.90
N GLN A 109 45.23 -19.75 -24.28
CA GLN A 109 46.54 -19.35 -23.75
C GLN A 109 47.00 -20.31 -22.65
N GLU A 110 46.14 -20.67 -21.69
CA GLU A 110 46.50 -21.63 -20.65
C GLU A 110 46.73 -23.05 -21.21
N ASN A 111 45.96 -23.48 -22.22
CA ASN A 111 46.22 -24.74 -22.92
C ASN A 111 47.58 -24.74 -23.63
N GLN A 112 47.98 -23.62 -24.26
CA GLN A 112 49.31 -23.49 -24.85
C GLN A 112 50.41 -23.53 -23.78
N ARG A 113 50.21 -22.85 -22.65
CA ARG A 113 51.14 -22.82 -21.50
C ARG A 113 51.34 -24.21 -20.89
N LEU A 114 50.25 -24.93 -20.61
CA LEU A 114 50.29 -26.30 -20.08
C LEU A 114 50.92 -27.29 -21.07
N LYS A 115 50.66 -27.15 -22.37
CA LYS A 115 51.34 -27.96 -23.41
C LYS A 115 52.85 -27.70 -23.42
N ALA A 116 53.30 -26.46 -23.29
CA ALA A 116 54.72 -26.12 -23.21
C ALA A 116 55.37 -26.69 -21.93
N ALA A 117 54.71 -26.57 -20.78
CA ALA A 117 55.18 -27.14 -19.51
C ALA A 117 55.28 -28.67 -19.56
N LEU A 118 54.29 -29.36 -20.16
CA LEU A 118 54.32 -30.81 -20.38
C LEU A 118 55.46 -31.25 -21.30
N SER A 119 55.76 -30.50 -22.35
CA SER A 119 56.93 -30.75 -23.21
C SER A 119 58.24 -30.61 -22.43
N ALA A 120 58.42 -29.50 -21.70
CA ALA A 120 59.62 -29.29 -20.88
C ALA A 120 59.81 -30.36 -19.79
N MET A 121 58.73 -30.93 -19.25
CA MET A 121 58.82 -32.08 -18.34
C MET A 121 59.29 -33.36 -19.03
N ARG A 122 58.89 -33.60 -20.28
CA ARG A 122 59.36 -34.75 -21.09
C ARG A 122 60.83 -34.62 -21.46
N ASP A 123 61.31 -33.40 -21.69
CA ASP A 123 62.69 -33.08 -22.02
C ASP A 123 63.63 -33.07 -20.78
N GLY A 124 63.25 -33.76 -19.70
CA GLY A 124 64.07 -33.91 -18.49
C GLY A 124 64.13 -32.70 -17.55
N SER A 125 63.43 -31.59 -17.86
CA SER A 125 63.47 -30.35 -17.05
C SER A 125 62.46 -30.31 -15.91
N GLY A 126 61.85 -31.46 -15.55
CA GLY A 126 60.69 -31.56 -14.66
C GLY A 126 60.83 -30.87 -13.31
N GLU A 127 62.01 -30.91 -12.67
CA GLU A 127 62.18 -30.25 -11.36
C GLU A 127 62.08 -28.73 -11.46
N LYS A 128 62.71 -28.12 -12.47
CA LYS A 128 62.63 -26.68 -12.71
C LYS A 128 61.19 -26.25 -13.03
N VAL A 129 60.45 -27.07 -13.76
CA VAL A 129 59.02 -26.85 -14.07
C VAL A 129 58.18 -26.92 -12.78
N ARG A 130 58.41 -27.89 -11.89
CA ARG A 130 57.74 -27.99 -10.59
C ARG A 130 57.98 -26.77 -9.70
N THR A 131 59.24 -26.31 -9.59
CA THR A 131 59.57 -25.10 -8.81
C THR A 131 58.92 -23.85 -9.42
N ALA A 132 58.95 -23.70 -10.76
CA ALA A 132 58.35 -22.56 -11.45
C ALA A 132 56.83 -22.49 -11.23
N LEU A 133 56.10 -23.60 -11.43
CA LEU A 133 54.65 -23.68 -11.18
C LEU A 133 54.29 -23.38 -9.71
N THR A 134 55.13 -23.80 -8.77
CA THR A 134 54.92 -23.54 -7.33
C THR A 134 55.10 -22.06 -6.98
N LEU A 135 56.06 -21.37 -7.62
CA LEU A 135 56.25 -19.93 -7.46
C LEU A 135 55.13 -19.13 -8.14
N GLU A 136 54.75 -19.55 -9.34
CA GLU A 136 53.67 -18.94 -10.12
C GLU A 136 52.32 -19.01 -9.38
N ALA A 137 51.94 -20.17 -8.83
CA ALA A 137 50.73 -20.33 -8.03
C ALA A 137 50.72 -19.42 -6.78
N LYS A 138 51.87 -19.18 -6.15
CA LYS A 138 52.01 -18.24 -5.02
C LYS A 138 51.85 -16.78 -5.47
N GLU A 139 52.40 -16.42 -6.63
CA GLU A 139 52.28 -15.08 -7.20
C GLU A 139 50.88 -14.81 -7.78
N GLU A 140 50.19 -15.81 -8.33
CA GLU A 140 48.80 -15.70 -8.75
C GLU A 140 47.84 -15.53 -7.56
N ALA A 141 48.05 -16.28 -6.48
CA ALA A 141 47.29 -16.10 -5.25
C ALA A 141 47.45 -14.67 -4.70
N ARG A 142 48.68 -14.12 -4.68
CA ARG A 142 48.95 -12.72 -4.30
C ARG A 142 48.24 -11.73 -5.23
N ARG A 143 48.41 -11.87 -6.55
CA ARG A 143 47.75 -11.00 -7.54
C ARG A 143 46.22 -11.03 -7.42
N PHE A 144 45.62 -12.19 -7.16
CA PHE A 144 44.17 -12.30 -6.93
C PHE A 144 43.72 -11.48 -5.71
N PHE A 145 44.41 -11.61 -4.57
CA PHE A 145 44.12 -10.81 -3.37
C PHE A 145 44.36 -9.31 -3.60
N ASP A 146 45.42 -8.92 -4.31
CA ASP A 146 45.70 -7.51 -4.64
C ASP A 146 44.61 -6.90 -5.55
N VAL A 147 44.14 -7.63 -6.56
CA VAL A 147 43.06 -7.19 -7.46
C VAL A 147 41.75 -7.04 -6.71
N GLU A 148 41.35 -8.03 -5.90
CA GLU A 148 40.11 -7.95 -5.13
C GLU A 148 40.18 -6.85 -4.05
N ARG A 149 41.35 -6.63 -3.42
CA ARG A 149 41.57 -5.49 -2.52
C ARG A 149 41.35 -4.15 -3.25
N VAL A 150 41.93 -3.97 -4.43
CA VAL A 150 41.77 -2.72 -5.21
C VAL A 150 40.31 -2.52 -5.63
N LYS A 151 39.63 -3.58 -6.06
CA LYS A 151 38.20 -3.55 -6.41
C LYS A 151 37.31 -3.17 -5.23
N LEU A 152 37.52 -3.76 -4.06
CA LEU A 152 36.78 -3.42 -2.84
C LEU A 152 37.07 -1.98 -2.37
N LEU A 153 38.31 -1.50 -2.51
CA LEU A 153 38.65 -0.09 -2.22
C LEU A 153 37.95 0.89 -3.17
N GLN A 154 37.84 0.54 -4.45
CA GLN A 154 37.10 1.32 -5.45
C GLN A 154 35.60 1.34 -5.12
N GLU A 155 35.00 0.18 -4.82
CA GLU A 155 33.58 0.07 -4.40
C GLU A 155 33.30 0.89 -3.13
N ILE A 156 34.19 0.85 -2.12
CA ILE A 156 34.10 1.70 -0.93
C ILE A 156 34.16 3.19 -1.29
N SER A 157 34.94 3.58 -2.29
CA SER A 157 35.01 4.98 -2.75
C SER A 157 33.71 5.41 -3.46
N GLU A 158 33.17 4.56 -4.33
CA GLU A 158 31.90 4.80 -5.03
C GLU A 158 30.70 4.84 -4.07
N LEU A 159 30.68 3.96 -3.07
CA LEU A 159 29.68 3.98 -1.98
C LEU A 159 29.78 5.25 -1.13
N LYS A 160 30.99 5.77 -0.87
CA LYS A 160 31.17 7.07 -0.18
C LYS A 160 30.69 8.24 -1.04
N GLN A 161 30.95 8.22 -2.35
CA GLN A 161 30.51 9.28 -3.26
C GLN A 161 28.99 9.29 -3.44
N THR A 162 28.38 8.12 -3.66
CA THR A 162 26.92 7.99 -3.78
C THR A 162 26.21 8.36 -2.48
N LYS A 163 26.72 7.94 -1.32
CA LYS A 163 26.23 8.40 0.00
C LYS A 163 26.24 9.93 0.10
N LYS A 164 27.36 10.57 -0.25
CA LYS A 164 27.48 12.03 -0.21
C LYS A 164 26.42 12.71 -1.10
N GLN A 165 26.21 12.20 -2.32
CA GLN A 165 25.18 12.71 -3.23
C GLN A 165 23.76 12.54 -2.66
N THR A 166 23.46 11.41 -2.01
CA THR A 166 22.15 11.20 -1.36
C THR A 166 21.95 12.10 -0.14
N ASP A 167 23.01 12.35 0.65
CA ASP A 167 22.96 13.25 1.81
C ASP A 167 22.73 14.72 1.36
N GLU A 168 23.38 15.15 0.27
CA GLU A 168 23.19 16.47 -0.36
C GLU A 168 21.77 16.64 -0.93
N ALA A 169 21.24 15.61 -1.59
CA ALA A 169 19.86 15.60 -2.11
C ALA A 169 18.82 15.65 -0.96
N LEU A 170 19.04 14.89 0.12
CA LEU A 170 18.20 14.90 1.31
C LEU A 170 18.21 16.28 1.99
N SER A 171 19.38 16.91 2.14
CA SER A 171 19.51 18.27 2.68
C SER A 171 18.72 19.29 1.85
N THR A 172 18.83 19.21 0.53
CA THR A 172 18.08 20.06 -0.41
C THR A 172 16.57 19.87 -0.28
N MET A 173 16.10 18.63 -0.15
CA MET A 173 14.68 18.32 0.05
C MET A 173 14.15 18.87 1.38
N ILE A 174 14.90 18.71 2.48
CA ILE A 174 14.56 19.25 3.80
C ILE A 174 14.46 20.78 3.75
N GLN A 175 15.37 21.46 3.05
CA GLN A 175 15.31 22.92 2.88
C GLN A 175 14.09 23.35 2.07
N ALA A 176 13.75 22.62 0.99
CA ALA A 176 12.56 22.90 0.18
C ALA A 176 11.26 22.71 0.98
N ASP A 177 11.16 21.66 1.80
CA ASP A 177 9.97 21.43 2.64
C ASP A 177 9.87 22.43 3.81
N LYS A 178 11.00 22.85 4.37
CA LYS A 178 11.04 23.96 5.34
C LYS A 178 10.53 25.28 4.74
N MET A 179 10.84 25.54 3.46
CA MET A 179 10.36 26.70 2.70
C MET A 179 8.85 26.62 2.48
N LYS A 180 8.35 25.52 1.89
CA LYS A 180 6.90 25.27 1.69
C LYS A 180 6.10 25.40 2.99
N ALA A 181 6.63 24.89 4.10
CA ALA A 181 5.99 25.01 5.41
C ALA A 181 5.97 26.47 5.92
N GLY A 182 6.95 27.28 5.53
CA GLY A 182 6.93 28.74 5.72
C GLY A 182 5.84 29.41 4.89
N ASP A 183 5.81 29.12 3.59
CA ASP A 183 4.84 29.68 2.65
C ASP A 183 3.39 29.36 3.08
N LEU A 184 3.11 28.10 3.46
CA LEU A 184 1.80 27.68 3.98
C LEU A 184 1.39 28.44 5.25
N ARG A 185 2.32 28.79 6.13
CA ARG A 185 2.03 29.63 7.31
C ARG A 185 1.75 31.08 6.91
N SER A 186 2.47 31.60 5.91
CA SER A 186 2.25 32.95 5.37
C SER A 186 0.89 33.07 4.70
N GLU A 187 0.52 32.12 3.82
CA GLU A 187 -0.80 32.08 3.19
C GLU A 187 -1.93 31.92 4.21
N HIS A 188 -1.74 31.07 5.24
CA HIS A 188 -2.70 30.97 6.34
C HIS A 188 -2.90 32.31 7.06
N GLN A 189 -1.81 33.03 7.37
CA GLN A 189 -1.88 34.35 8.00
C GLN A 189 -2.61 35.37 7.13
N ILE A 190 -2.30 35.43 5.83
CA ILE A 190 -2.97 36.31 4.85
C ILE A 190 -4.47 35.98 4.78
N HIS A 191 -4.86 34.70 4.77
CA HIS A 191 -6.27 34.31 4.79
C HIS A 191 -6.98 34.68 6.11
N GLN A 192 -6.32 34.58 7.26
CA GLN A 192 -6.88 35.05 8.54
C GLN A 192 -7.11 36.57 8.55
N GLU A 193 -6.19 37.34 7.97
CA GLU A 193 -6.33 38.79 7.79
C GLU A 193 -7.47 39.14 6.82
N GLN A 194 -7.59 38.40 5.70
CA GLN A 194 -8.71 38.54 4.76
C GLN A 194 -10.06 38.23 5.42
N ILE A 195 -10.17 37.13 6.19
CA ILE A 195 -11.38 36.78 6.94
C ILE A 195 -11.73 37.88 7.96
N SER A 196 -10.73 38.38 8.68
CA SER A 196 -10.90 39.47 9.66
C SER A 196 -11.40 40.76 8.98
N LYS A 197 -10.84 41.08 7.81
CA LYS A 197 -11.27 42.23 7.01
C LYS A 197 -12.71 42.07 6.50
N ILE A 198 -13.06 40.91 5.92
CA ILE A 198 -14.42 40.64 5.42
C ILE A 198 -15.44 40.75 6.56
N LYS A 199 -15.14 40.24 7.75
CA LYS A 199 -16.00 40.41 8.94
C LYS A 199 -16.20 41.88 9.29
N TRP A 200 -15.12 42.66 9.35
CA TRP A 200 -15.18 44.09 9.69
C TRP A 200 -15.94 44.92 8.65
N ASP A 201 -15.69 44.69 7.35
CA ASP A 201 -16.41 45.34 6.26
C ASP A 201 -17.91 44.96 6.30
N SER A 202 -18.25 43.69 6.55
CA SER A 202 -19.64 43.23 6.69
C SER A 202 -20.35 43.84 7.90
N GLU A 203 -19.68 43.92 9.05
CA GLU A 203 -20.21 44.58 10.24
C GLU A 203 -20.48 46.08 10.00
N ARG A 204 -19.55 46.78 9.33
CA ARG A 204 -19.72 48.19 8.96
C ARG A 204 -20.94 48.37 8.07
N ASP A 205 -21.10 47.51 7.07
CA ASP A 205 -22.20 47.60 6.11
C ASP A 205 -23.55 47.24 6.76
N ILE A 206 -23.58 46.27 7.69
CA ILE A 206 -24.76 45.98 8.53
C ILE A 206 -25.14 47.22 9.36
N ARG A 207 -24.20 47.88 10.03
CA ARG A 207 -24.47 49.12 10.80
C ARG A 207 -25.05 50.21 9.89
N ARG A 208 -24.46 50.42 8.70
CA ARG A 208 -24.94 51.38 7.70
C ARG A 208 -26.39 51.09 7.27
N LEU A 209 -26.71 49.84 6.97
CA LEU A 209 -28.05 49.42 6.57
C LEU A 209 -29.07 49.56 7.70
N VAL A 210 -28.68 49.24 8.94
CA VAL A 210 -29.54 49.43 10.13
C VAL A 210 -29.88 50.91 10.35
N ASP A 211 -28.92 51.82 10.20
CA ASP A 211 -29.19 53.26 10.34
C ASP A 211 -29.99 53.83 9.16
N GLU A 212 -29.82 53.28 7.95
CA GLU A 212 -30.69 53.58 6.79
C GLU A 212 -32.14 53.13 7.03
N ILE A 213 -32.35 51.95 7.61
CA ILE A 213 -33.67 51.44 8.03
C ILE A 213 -34.30 52.40 9.05
N LYS A 214 -33.61 52.76 10.14
CA LYS A 214 -34.11 53.74 11.13
C LYS A 214 -34.43 55.11 10.53
N SER A 215 -33.73 55.51 9.47
CA SER A 215 -34.04 56.74 8.73
C SER A 215 -35.32 56.61 7.91
N LYS A 216 -35.53 55.46 7.26
CA LYS A 216 -36.75 55.15 6.52
C LYS A 216 -37.96 54.98 7.43
N GLU A 217 -37.82 54.33 8.58
CA GLU A 217 -38.88 54.21 9.61
C GLU A 217 -39.38 55.58 10.09
N ARG A 218 -38.47 56.51 10.40
CA ARG A 218 -38.83 57.90 10.76
C ARG A 218 -39.55 58.64 9.62
N THR A 219 -39.20 58.34 8.37
CA THR A 219 -39.85 58.93 7.19
C THR A 219 -41.25 58.34 7.00
N ILE A 220 -41.41 57.02 7.14
CA ILE A 220 -42.69 56.31 7.08
C ILE A 220 -43.63 56.85 8.16
N PHE A 221 -43.19 56.93 9.42
CA PHE A 221 -43.97 57.48 10.52
C PHE A 221 -44.46 58.92 10.25
N SER A 222 -43.63 59.74 9.62
CA SER A 222 -44.00 61.11 9.24
C SER A 222 -45.10 61.12 8.17
N LEU A 223 -44.97 60.28 7.13
CA LEU A 223 -45.96 60.12 6.07
C LEU A 223 -47.27 59.49 6.57
N GLU A 224 -47.21 58.56 7.51
CA GLU A 224 -48.39 57.97 8.17
C GLU A 224 -49.18 59.04 8.94
N LYS A 225 -48.49 59.90 9.68
CA LYS A 225 -49.10 61.05 10.38
C LYS A 225 -49.71 62.07 9.41
N GLU A 226 -49.05 62.36 8.29
CA GLU A 226 -49.60 63.21 7.23
C GLU A 226 -50.84 62.59 6.58
N LEU A 227 -50.83 61.28 6.35
CA LEU A 227 -51.97 60.53 5.82
C LEU A 227 -53.15 60.53 6.80
N GLU A 228 -52.91 60.34 8.10
CA GLU A 228 -53.94 60.40 9.14
C GLU A 228 -54.57 61.80 9.22
N ASN A 229 -53.77 62.87 9.16
CA ASN A 229 -54.26 64.24 9.05
C ASN A 229 -55.11 64.46 7.79
N ALA A 230 -54.68 63.92 6.64
CA ALA A 230 -55.43 64.02 5.38
C ALA A 230 -56.77 63.25 5.43
N ILE A 231 -56.80 62.08 6.08
CA ILE A 231 -58.04 61.32 6.34
C ILE A 231 -58.98 62.13 7.24
N GLY A 232 -58.47 62.74 8.32
CA GLY A 232 -59.27 63.59 9.21
C GLY A 232 -59.84 64.85 8.52
N LEU A 233 -59.11 65.44 7.57
CA LEU A 233 -59.63 66.52 6.72
C LEU A 233 -60.70 66.01 5.75
N LEU A 234 -60.48 64.87 5.10
CA LEU A 234 -61.44 64.23 4.19
C LEU A 234 -62.76 63.91 4.91
N GLN A 235 -62.70 63.36 6.12
CA GLN A 235 -63.88 63.08 6.95
C GLN A 235 -64.68 64.34 7.27
N LYS A 236 -64.01 65.46 7.59
CA LYS A 236 -64.70 66.75 7.83
C LYS A 236 -65.40 67.27 6.56
N LEU A 237 -64.75 67.17 5.41
CA LEU A 237 -65.35 67.53 4.12
C LEU A 237 -66.53 66.61 3.76
N GLN A 238 -66.44 65.31 4.07
CA GLN A 238 -67.52 64.35 3.88
C GLN A 238 -68.74 64.71 4.74
N MET A 239 -68.55 65.00 6.03
CA MET A 239 -69.65 65.46 6.91
C MET A 239 -70.28 66.78 6.43
N GLN A 240 -69.48 67.71 5.88
CA GLN A 240 -70.01 68.94 5.28
C GLN A 240 -70.81 68.67 4.01
N LYS A 241 -70.34 67.75 3.15
CA LYS A 241 -71.06 67.32 1.95
C LYS A 241 -72.39 66.67 2.33
N ASP A 242 -72.38 65.74 3.28
CA ASP A 242 -73.60 65.00 3.64
C ASP A 242 -74.64 65.94 4.30
N ALA A 243 -74.20 66.91 5.12
CA ALA A 243 -75.06 67.98 5.62
C ALA A 243 -75.63 68.92 4.52
N LEU A 244 -74.91 69.11 3.41
CA LEU A 244 -75.41 69.83 2.24
C LEU A 244 -76.37 68.98 1.40
N ASP A 245 -76.12 67.67 1.29
CA ASP A 245 -77.02 66.72 0.62
C ASP A 245 -78.35 66.59 1.39
N ASP A 246 -78.34 66.60 2.72
CA ASP A 246 -79.55 66.66 3.56
C ASP A 246 -80.36 67.96 3.36
N GLN A 247 -79.67 69.11 3.30
CA GLN A 247 -80.33 70.39 2.96
C GLN A 247 -80.95 70.36 1.56
N LEU A 248 -80.23 69.79 0.58
CA LEU A 248 -80.70 69.64 -0.79
C LEU A 248 -81.87 68.65 -0.89
N PHE A 249 -81.91 67.63 -0.03
CA PHE A 249 -83.04 66.70 0.08
C PHE A 249 -84.29 67.42 0.59
N LEU A 250 -84.19 68.19 1.67
CA LEU A 250 -85.30 68.98 2.21
C LEU A 250 -85.86 70.01 1.20
N VAL A 251 -84.99 70.66 0.41
CA VAL A 251 -85.42 71.55 -0.68
C VAL A 251 -86.18 70.79 -1.77
N LYS A 252 -85.68 69.62 -2.19
CA LYS A 252 -86.35 68.79 -3.20
C LYS A 252 -87.70 68.24 -2.69
N GLU A 253 -87.81 67.92 -1.42
CA GLU A 253 -89.06 67.44 -0.81
C GLU A 253 -90.12 68.57 -0.77
N ALA A 254 -89.70 69.80 -0.52
CA ALA A 254 -90.56 70.99 -0.63
C ALA A 254 -91.01 71.32 -2.07
N GLU A 255 -90.25 70.90 -3.09
CA GLU A 255 -90.57 71.10 -4.52
C GLU A 255 -91.45 69.97 -5.12
N CYS A 256 -91.69 68.88 -4.39
CA CYS A 256 -92.42 67.71 -4.90
C CYS A 256 -93.96 67.80 -4.80
N ASN A 257 -94.54 68.83 -5.40
CA ASN A 257 -95.91 68.77 -5.93
C ASN A 257 -95.87 68.98 -7.45
N LEU A 258 -96.38 67.99 -8.21
CA LEU A 258 -96.52 67.90 -9.68
C LEU A 258 -95.34 67.31 -10.50
N GLY A 259 -95.50 66.05 -10.94
CA GLY A 259 -95.44 65.70 -12.39
C GLY A 259 -94.12 65.31 -13.09
N SER A 260 -93.95 64.00 -13.32
CA SER A 260 -93.18 63.31 -14.39
C SER A 260 -93.27 63.88 -15.84
N PRO A 261 -92.47 63.44 -16.86
CA PRO A 261 -91.15 62.76 -16.88
C PRO A 261 -90.15 63.11 -18.05
N LYS A 262 -88.93 62.51 -18.01
CA LYS A 262 -87.98 62.11 -19.12
C LYS A 262 -87.00 63.12 -19.81
N ARG A 263 -85.70 62.76 -19.72
CA ARG A 263 -84.54 62.81 -20.68
C ARG A 263 -84.26 64.08 -21.54
N GLU A 264 -83.00 64.58 -21.51
CA GLU A 264 -81.98 64.42 -22.60
C GLU A 264 -80.58 65.06 -22.29
N ILE A 265 -79.60 64.87 -23.20
CA ILE A 265 -78.11 64.91 -23.08
C ILE A 265 -77.52 65.19 -24.52
N PRO A 266 -76.29 65.73 -24.83
CA PRO A 266 -75.11 66.23 -24.05
C PRO A 266 -74.51 67.62 -24.47
N GLY A 267 -73.39 68.05 -23.86
CA GLY A 267 -72.34 68.92 -24.49
C GLY A 267 -71.60 69.85 -23.50
N ARG A 268 -70.28 69.85 -23.21
CA ARG A 268 -68.98 69.56 -23.90
C ARG A 268 -68.23 70.83 -24.34
N ALA A 269 -67.14 71.19 -23.63
CA ALA A 269 -65.84 71.73 -24.12
C ALA A 269 -65.07 72.37 -22.94
N GLY A 270 -64.06 71.70 -22.38
CA GLY A 270 -62.63 72.04 -22.57
C GLY A 270 -62.05 72.50 -21.22
N ASP A 271 -60.75 72.41 -20.91
CA ASP A 271 -59.60 71.83 -21.61
C ASP A 271 -58.51 71.47 -20.57
N GLY A 272 -57.59 70.53 -20.88
CA GLY A 272 -56.39 70.23 -20.09
C GLY A 272 -56.47 69.18 -18.96
N ALA A 273 -55.29 68.64 -18.62
CA ALA A 273 -54.97 67.75 -17.48
C ALA A 273 -55.49 66.28 -17.50
N GLU A 274 -54.76 65.45 -18.24
CA GLU A 274 -54.34 64.09 -17.90
C GLU A 274 -55.05 63.31 -16.76
N HIS A 275 -55.88 62.35 -17.18
CA HIS A 275 -55.87 60.97 -16.70
C HIS A 275 -55.74 60.70 -15.18
N CYS A 276 -56.65 61.26 -14.38
CA CYS A 276 -56.88 60.81 -13.00
C CYS A 276 -57.42 59.37 -12.96
N GLY A 277 -56.52 58.39 -12.96
CA GLY A 277 -56.86 56.98 -12.76
C GLY A 277 -57.58 56.75 -11.43
N SER A 278 -58.62 55.91 -11.48
CA SER A 278 -59.42 55.44 -10.33
C SER A 278 -58.53 55.04 -9.13
N PRO A 279 -58.98 55.18 -7.87
CA PRO A 279 -58.26 54.70 -6.69
C PRO A 279 -57.72 53.27 -6.84
N ASP A 280 -58.49 52.37 -7.46
CA ASP A 280 -58.06 50.99 -7.74
C ASP A 280 -56.93 50.90 -8.76
N MET A 281 -56.88 51.79 -9.76
CA MET A 281 -55.75 51.87 -10.71
C MET A 281 -54.46 52.26 -9.98
N ARG A 282 -54.51 53.22 -9.04
CA ARG A 282 -53.35 53.63 -8.24
C ARG A 282 -52.93 52.57 -7.22
N ARG A 283 -53.88 51.78 -6.70
CA ARG A 283 -53.60 50.62 -5.84
C ARG A 283 -52.94 49.49 -6.62
N ASN A 284 -53.44 49.19 -7.83
CA ASN A 284 -52.85 48.19 -8.71
C ASN A 284 -51.48 48.63 -9.26
N GLN A 285 -51.27 49.91 -9.57
CA GLN A 285 -49.94 50.43 -9.94
C GLN A 285 -48.92 50.27 -8.81
N ARG A 286 -49.27 50.59 -7.55
CA ARG A 286 -48.39 50.32 -6.40
C ARG A 286 -48.09 48.83 -6.25
N ARG A 287 -49.12 47.97 -6.30
CA ARG A 287 -48.94 46.52 -6.23
C ARG A 287 -48.05 45.98 -7.37
N MET A 288 -48.17 46.50 -8.59
CA MET A 288 -47.26 46.16 -9.70
C MET A 288 -45.84 46.68 -9.45
N ALA A 289 -45.66 47.88 -8.89
CA ALA A 289 -44.33 48.40 -8.54
C ALA A 289 -43.65 47.55 -7.45
N ASP A 290 -44.39 47.11 -6.42
CA ASP A 290 -43.90 46.24 -5.35
C ASP A 290 -43.54 44.84 -5.87
N LEU A 291 -44.36 44.28 -6.77
CA LEU A 291 -44.06 43.03 -7.46
C LEU A 291 -42.83 43.18 -8.36
N ASN A 292 -42.70 44.25 -9.15
CA ASN A 292 -41.53 44.53 -9.99
C ASN A 292 -40.25 44.84 -9.18
N SER A 293 -40.39 45.35 -7.96
CA SER A 293 -39.29 45.49 -6.99
C SER A 293 -38.85 44.12 -6.46
N THR A 294 -39.82 43.24 -6.15
CA THR A 294 -39.58 41.87 -5.68
C THR A 294 -38.95 41.00 -6.78
N ILE A 295 -39.43 41.12 -8.01
CA ILE A 295 -38.86 40.44 -9.20
C ILE A 295 -37.40 40.83 -9.36
N ARG A 296 -37.05 42.13 -9.35
CA ARG A 296 -35.64 42.57 -9.44
C ARG A 296 -34.75 42.03 -8.33
N LYS A 297 -35.22 42.04 -7.07
CA LYS A 297 -34.47 41.42 -5.95
C LYS A 297 -34.25 39.91 -6.13
N LEU A 298 -35.21 39.21 -6.76
CA LEU A 298 -35.08 37.80 -7.09
C LEU A 298 -34.13 37.58 -8.28
N GLU A 299 -34.14 38.46 -9.28
CA GLU A 299 -33.20 38.45 -10.42
C GLU A 299 -31.75 38.71 -9.97
N ASP A 300 -31.53 39.70 -9.09
CA ASP A 300 -30.24 39.99 -8.47
C ASP A 300 -29.74 38.77 -7.66
N ARG A 301 -30.61 38.19 -6.83
CA ARG A 301 -30.27 36.98 -6.05
C ARG A 301 -30.01 35.76 -6.93
N ASN A 302 -30.74 35.60 -8.03
CA ASN A 302 -30.53 34.51 -8.97
C ASN A 302 -29.20 34.69 -9.73
N SER A 303 -28.82 35.92 -10.06
CA SER A 303 -27.51 36.24 -10.65
C SER A 303 -26.37 35.86 -9.70
N LEU A 304 -26.45 36.24 -8.43
CA LEU A 304 -25.46 35.84 -7.41
C LEU A 304 -25.37 34.31 -7.25
N LEU A 305 -26.50 33.60 -7.25
CA LEU A 305 -26.53 32.14 -7.18
C LEU A 305 -25.91 31.48 -8.43
N VAL A 306 -26.05 32.08 -9.61
CA VAL A 306 -25.38 31.64 -10.84
C VAL A 306 -23.86 31.82 -10.73
N ASP A 307 -23.40 32.94 -10.18
CA ASP A 307 -21.97 33.21 -9.96
C ASP A 307 -21.36 32.27 -8.91
N GLU A 308 -22.02 32.06 -7.77
CA GLU A 308 -21.63 31.07 -6.76
C GLU A 308 -21.55 29.66 -7.36
N ARG A 309 -22.56 29.27 -8.13
CA ARG A 309 -22.60 27.98 -8.84
C ARG A 309 -21.45 27.84 -9.83
N ASN A 310 -21.09 28.90 -10.55
CA ASN A 310 -20.00 28.89 -11.52
C ASN A 310 -18.62 28.81 -10.84
N GLU A 311 -18.42 29.51 -9.72
CA GLU A 311 -17.18 29.43 -8.94
C GLU A 311 -17.04 28.05 -8.26
N LEU A 312 -18.13 27.46 -7.76
CA LEU A 312 -18.14 26.06 -7.31
C LEU A 312 -17.78 25.09 -8.44
N LEU A 313 -18.35 25.27 -9.64
CA LEU A 313 -18.02 24.45 -10.81
C LEU A 313 -16.54 24.56 -11.20
N LYS A 314 -15.93 25.74 -11.03
CA LYS A 314 -14.51 25.99 -11.26
C LYS A 314 -13.64 25.27 -10.21
N ARG A 315 -13.97 25.38 -8.92
CA ARG A 315 -13.26 24.63 -7.85
C ARG A 315 -13.36 23.11 -8.03
N VAL A 316 -14.50 22.59 -8.48
CA VAL A 316 -14.66 21.17 -8.82
C VAL A 316 -13.69 20.78 -9.93
N ARG A 317 -13.63 21.54 -11.03
CA ARG A 317 -12.68 21.29 -12.14
C ARG A 317 -11.21 21.40 -11.71
N GLU A 318 -10.88 22.33 -10.81
CA GLU A 318 -9.53 22.48 -10.27
C GLU A 318 -9.15 21.31 -9.37
N SER A 319 -10.08 20.83 -8.53
CA SER A 319 -9.93 19.61 -7.73
C SER A 319 -9.77 18.36 -8.61
N GLU A 320 -10.62 18.18 -9.63
CA GLU A 320 -10.50 17.10 -10.62
C GLU A 320 -9.12 17.12 -11.32
N LYS A 321 -8.63 18.32 -11.69
CA LYS A 321 -7.32 18.52 -12.31
C LYS A 321 -6.16 18.16 -11.36
N GLN A 322 -6.31 18.36 -10.06
CA GLN A 322 -5.32 17.96 -9.04
C GLN A 322 -5.39 16.45 -8.72
N CYS A 323 -6.59 15.86 -8.69
CA CYS A 323 -6.79 14.42 -8.45
C CYS A 323 -6.31 13.56 -9.63
N LYS A 324 -6.42 14.04 -10.87
CA LYS A 324 -6.03 13.29 -12.08
C LYS A 324 -4.58 12.75 -12.06
N PRO A 325 -3.51 13.54 -11.83
CA PRO A 325 -2.14 13.01 -11.75
C PRO A 325 -1.94 12.06 -10.56
N MET A 326 -2.69 12.21 -9.47
CA MET A 326 -2.65 11.26 -8.34
C MET A 326 -3.26 9.90 -8.72
N LEU A 327 -4.36 9.89 -9.48
CA LEU A 327 -4.96 8.66 -10.01
C LEU A 327 -4.07 8.01 -11.09
N GLU A 328 -3.42 8.80 -11.95
CA GLU A 328 -2.40 8.31 -12.90
C GLU A 328 -1.23 7.65 -12.15
N LYS A 329 -0.69 8.32 -11.12
CA LYS A 329 0.40 7.79 -10.28
C LYS A 329 -0.01 6.50 -9.54
N ASN A 330 -1.25 6.44 -9.02
CA ASN A 330 -1.77 5.26 -8.34
C ASN A 330 -1.90 4.06 -9.31
N LYS A 331 -2.39 4.27 -10.54
CA LYS A 331 -2.41 3.24 -11.60
C LYS A 331 -1.01 2.72 -11.95
N VAL A 332 -0.01 3.60 -12.04
CA VAL A 332 1.38 3.20 -12.30
C VAL A 332 1.96 2.39 -11.13
N LEU A 333 1.64 2.77 -9.89
CA LEU A 333 2.05 2.03 -8.69
C LEU A 333 1.39 0.65 -8.62
N ASN A 334 0.08 0.53 -8.87
CA ASN A 334 -0.60 -0.76 -8.93
C ASN A 334 0.01 -1.68 -9.98
N LYS A 335 0.25 -1.18 -11.20
CA LYS A 335 0.92 -1.98 -12.25
C LYS A 335 2.32 -2.44 -11.82
N ARG A 336 3.07 -1.60 -11.09
CA ARG A 336 4.38 -1.97 -10.55
C ARG A 336 4.26 -3.01 -9.43
N ASN A 337 3.22 -2.95 -8.60
CA ASN A 337 2.92 -4.00 -7.64
C ASN A 337 2.54 -5.32 -8.33
N ASP A 338 1.76 -5.30 -9.41
CA ASP A 338 1.43 -6.50 -10.19
C ASP A 338 2.70 -7.12 -10.81
N ASP A 339 3.57 -6.31 -11.43
CA ASP A 339 4.85 -6.74 -12.01
C ASP A 339 5.80 -7.33 -10.93
N LEU A 340 5.80 -6.77 -9.71
CA LEU A 340 6.54 -7.27 -8.56
C LEU A 340 5.97 -8.58 -8.02
N SER A 341 4.64 -8.68 -7.83
CA SER A 341 3.95 -9.89 -7.37
C SER A 341 4.18 -11.06 -8.33
N GLN A 342 4.08 -10.85 -9.63
CA GLN A 342 4.42 -11.87 -10.64
C GLN A 342 5.90 -12.27 -10.57
N THR A 343 6.80 -11.36 -10.18
CA THR A 343 8.22 -11.64 -10.04
C THR A 343 8.53 -12.40 -8.76
N LEU A 344 7.84 -12.09 -7.67
CA LEU A 344 7.85 -12.88 -6.44
C LEU A 344 7.37 -14.30 -6.70
N GLN A 345 6.20 -14.48 -7.33
CA GLN A 345 5.67 -15.79 -7.70
C GLN A 345 6.67 -16.61 -8.55
N ARG A 346 7.27 -16.00 -9.57
CA ARG A 346 8.32 -16.65 -10.40
C ARG A 346 9.56 -17.04 -9.61
N MET A 347 9.90 -16.33 -8.53
CA MET A 347 11.02 -16.67 -7.64
C MET A 347 10.63 -17.75 -6.63
N GLU A 348 9.40 -17.73 -6.11
CA GLU A 348 8.84 -18.81 -5.28
C GLU A 348 8.72 -20.14 -6.03
N GLU A 349 8.31 -20.11 -7.29
CA GLU A 349 8.27 -21.28 -8.17
C GLU A 349 9.67 -21.85 -8.41
N LYS A 350 10.67 -20.99 -8.64
CA LYS A 350 12.09 -21.40 -8.70
C LYS A 350 12.60 -21.98 -7.38
N LEU A 351 12.24 -21.39 -6.24
CA LEU A 351 12.61 -21.90 -4.92
C LEU A 351 11.96 -23.25 -4.64
N LYS A 352 10.68 -23.46 -5.02
CA LYS A 352 10.01 -24.77 -4.97
C LYS A 352 10.72 -25.80 -5.87
N GLY A 353 11.13 -25.39 -7.07
CA GLY A 353 11.94 -26.23 -7.98
C GLY A 353 13.27 -26.64 -7.36
N LEU A 354 14.06 -25.68 -6.86
CA LEU A 354 15.35 -25.93 -6.21
C LEU A 354 15.22 -26.71 -4.90
N ALA A 355 14.14 -26.52 -4.14
CA ALA A 355 13.85 -27.31 -2.95
C ALA A 355 13.53 -28.77 -3.32
N LYS A 356 12.75 -29.00 -4.39
CA LYS A 356 12.49 -30.34 -4.91
C LYS A 356 13.78 -30.98 -5.46
N GLU A 357 14.59 -30.25 -6.21
CA GLU A 357 15.88 -30.75 -6.71
C GLU A 357 16.85 -31.07 -5.56
N ASN A 358 16.89 -30.27 -4.50
CA ASN A 358 17.64 -30.59 -3.28
C ASN A 358 17.11 -31.84 -2.55
N LEU A 359 15.79 -32.03 -2.48
CA LEU A 359 15.22 -33.26 -1.94
C LEU A 359 15.58 -34.47 -2.80
N GLU A 360 15.44 -34.38 -4.12
CA GLU A 360 15.86 -35.44 -5.05
C GLU A 360 17.37 -35.71 -5.00
N MET A 361 18.21 -34.69 -4.79
CA MET A 361 19.65 -34.85 -4.58
C MET A 361 19.96 -35.50 -3.23
N ASN A 362 19.29 -35.10 -2.14
CA ASN A 362 19.44 -35.72 -0.83
C ASN A 362 18.96 -37.17 -0.84
N GLU A 363 17.87 -37.50 -1.53
CA GLU A 363 17.43 -38.87 -1.77
C GLU A 363 18.44 -39.65 -2.61
N LYS A 364 19.00 -39.07 -3.69
CA LYS A 364 20.07 -39.71 -4.49
C LYS A 364 21.36 -39.93 -3.66
N ILE A 365 21.68 -39.02 -2.73
CA ILE A 365 22.83 -39.15 -1.81
C ILE A 365 22.53 -40.18 -0.70
N SER A 366 21.29 -40.27 -0.24
CA SER A 366 20.86 -41.20 0.84
C SER A 366 20.54 -42.61 0.34
N SER A 367 20.12 -42.77 -0.91
CA SER A 367 19.90 -44.07 -1.57
C SER A 367 21.21 -44.69 -2.09
N HIS A 368 22.26 -43.87 -2.24
CA HIS A 368 23.60 -44.37 -2.49
C HIS A 368 24.21 -44.86 -1.17
N LEU A 369 24.37 -46.17 -1.01
CA LEU A 369 25.02 -46.76 0.17
C LEU A 369 26.43 -46.14 0.41
N PRO A 370 26.87 -46.05 1.68
CA PRO A 370 27.73 -44.96 2.13
C PRO A 370 29.20 -45.16 1.77
N LEU A 371 29.66 -44.47 0.72
CA LEU A 371 31.09 -44.39 0.34
C LEU A 371 31.70 -42.98 0.45
N LYS A 372 30.98 -42.00 1.03
CA LYS A 372 31.42 -40.59 1.10
C LYS A 372 31.25 -39.90 2.46
N LYS A 373 31.27 -40.65 3.57
CA LYS A 373 31.34 -40.08 4.94
C LYS A 373 32.76 -40.12 5.56
N ALA A 374 33.77 -40.52 4.78
CA ALA A 374 35.15 -40.73 5.22
C ALA A 374 36.09 -39.52 5.08
N ASN A 375 35.76 -38.50 4.26
CA ASN A 375 36.70 -37.42 3.90
C ASN A 375 36.48 -36.07 4.60
N CYS A 376 35.55 -35.97 5.57
CA CYS A 376 35.23 -34.72 6.26
C CYS A 376 35.03 -34.93 7.77
N LYS A 377 36.00 -35.56 8.45
CA LYS A 377 36.01 -35.75 9.90
C LYS A 377 37.41 -35.57 10.50
N SER A 378 37.46 -35.26 11.80
CA SER A 378 38.66 -34.84 12.51
C SER A 378 39.71 -35.95 12.58
N LEU A 379 40.99 -35.59 12.78
CA LEU A 379 42.11 -36.54 12.82
C LEU A 379 41.93 -37.64 13.89
N ASN A 380 41.18 -37.36 14.96
CA ASN A 380 40.87 -38.32 16.03
C ASN A 380 39.86 -39.40 15.64
N ASP A 381 39.05 -39.19 14.58
CA ASP A 381 37.98 -40.13 14.21
C ASP A 381 38.51 -41.33 13.38
N LEU A 382 39.78 -41.30 12.96
CA LEU A 382 40.42 -42.37 12.18
C LEU A 382 40.90 -43.54 13.06
N ASP A 383 41.47 -43.27 14.24
CA ASP A 383 41.82 -44.31 15.22
C ASP A 383 40.55 -45.06 15.66
N GLN A 384 39.52 -44.33 16.09
CA GLN A 384 38.27 -44.93 16.56
C GLN A 384 37.58 -45.79 15.47
N ALA A 385 37.66 -45.39 14.20
CA ALA A 385 37.10 -46.17 13.09
C ALA A 385 37.91 -47.43 12.74
N HIS A 386 39.22 -47.44 13.04
CA HIS A 386 40.04 -48.64 12.96
C HIS A 386 39.72 -49.60 14.12
N ASP A 387 39.69 -49.07 15.34
CA ASP A 387 39.34 -49.82 16.55
C ASP A 387 37.95 -50.46 16.45
N ASP A 388 36.95 -49.73 15.94
CA ASP A 388 35.59 -50.26 15.74
C ASP A 388 35.57 -51.42 14.72
N GLN A 389 36.42 -51.40 13.68
CA GLN A 389 36.54 -52.52 12.72
C GLN A 389 37.27 -53.73 13.32
N GLU A 390 38.31 -53.50 14.12
CA GLU A 390 39.00 -54.56 14.86
C GLU A 390 38.08 -55.21 15.90
N ILE A 391 37.26 -54.42 16.59
CA ILE A 391 36.22 -54.89 17.51
C ILE A 391 35.16 -55.75 16.78
N GLU A 392 34.67 -55.35 15.61
CA GLU A 392 33.72 -56.18 14.83
C GLU A 392 34.35 -57.48 14.31
N PHE A 393 35.61 -57.44 13.88
CA PHE A 393 36.35 -58.66 13.49
C PHE A 393 36.52 -59.62 14.68
N LEU A 394 36.89 -59.09 15.86
CA LEU A 394 37.01 -59.88 17.10
C LEU A 394 35.65 -60.43 17.56
N LYS A 395 34.55 -59.67 17.47
CA LYS A 395 33.19 -60.17 17.74
C LYS A 395 32.82 -61.33 16.82
N LEU A 396 33.13 -61.22 15.52
CA LEU A 396 32.84 -62.28 14.55
C LEU A 396 33.66 -63.55 14.85
N GLN A 397 34.94 -63.39 15.21
CA GLN A 397 35.79 -64.50 15.64
C GLN A 397 35.30 -65.15 16.95
N VAL A 398 34.80 -64.36 17.91
CA VAL A 398 34.17 -64.87 19.14
C VAL A 398 32.87 -65.62 18.83
N LEU A 399 32.04 -65.14 17.89
CA LEU A 399 30.84 -65.86 17.45
C LEU A 399 31.18 -67.18 16.74
N GLU A 400 32.23 -67.22 15.91
CA GLU A 400 32.72 -68.44 15.27
C GLU A 400 33.25 -69.44 16.30
N GLN A 401 34.05 -68.98 17.27
CA GLN A 401 34.50 -69.79 18.41
C GLN A 401 33.33 -70.29 19.25
N GLN A 402 32.32 -69.47 19.51
CA GLN A 402 31.11 -69.87 20.25
C GLN A 402 30.31 -70.94 19.48
N SER A 403 30.16 -70.80 18.15
CA SER A 403 29.53 -71.84 17.32
C SER A 403 30.31 -73.17 17.41
N MET A 404 31.64 -73.11 17.40
CA MET A 404 32.51 -74.27 17.57
C MET A 404 32.34 -74.91 18.97
N ILE A 405 32.27 -74.09 20.02
CA ILE A 405 31.98 -74.53 21.40
C ILE A 405 30.60 -75.17 21.49
N ASP A 406 29.59 -74.63 20.81
CA ASP A 406 28.23 -75.16 20.82
C ASP A 406 28.13 -76.48 20.03
N GLU A 407 28.88 -76.65 18.94
CA GLU A 407 29.02 -77.94 18.25
C GLU A 407 29.70 -78.99 19.13
N LEU A 408 30.85 -78.66 19.71
CA LEU A 408 31.57 -79.54 20.63
C LEU A 408 30.74 -79.86 21.89
N THR A 409 29.93 -78.92 22.37
CA THR A 409 29.02 -79.11 23.49
C THR A 409 27.84 -80.02 23.11
N ARG A 410 27.26 -79.84 21.91
CA ARG A 410 26.24 -80.75 21.37
C ARG A 410 26.78 -82.16 21.15
N ASP A 411 28.03 -82.31 20.72
CA ASP A 411 28.65 -83.63 20.57
C ASP A 411 29.03 -84.28 21.91
N ARG A 412 29.51 -83.48 22.88
CA ARG A 412 29.63 -83.89 24.28
C ARG A 412 28.28 -84.31 24.86
N GLU A 413 27.19 -83.62 24.55
CA GLU A 413 25.84 -84.03 24.93
C GLU A 413 25.40 -85.33 24.26
N LYS A 414 25.65 -85.53 22.96
CA LYS A 414 25.38 -86.80 22.26
C LYS A 414 26.17 -87.94 22.91
N LEU A 415 27.43 -87.71 23.25
CA LEU A 415 28.29 -88.66 23.99
C LEU A 415 27.78 -88.91 25.42
N LEU A 416 27.33 -87.88 26.14
CA LEU A 416 26.73 -88.02 27.48
C LEU A 416 25.37 -88.70 27.43
N ARG A 417 24.56 -88.51 26.38
CA ARG A 417 23.31 -89.26 26.13
C ARG A 417 23.62 -90.72 25.84
N LYS A 418 24.62 -91.04 24.98
CA LYS A 418 25.13 -92.40 24.78
C LYS A 418 25.67 -93.03 26.08
N LYS A 419 26.31 -92.24 26.96
CA LYS A 419 26.79 -92.67 28.29
C LYS A 419 25.67 -92.79 29.35
N ARG A 420 24.56 -92.05 29.22
CA ARG A 420 23.38 -92.09 30.11
C ARG A 420 22.44 -93.25 29.86
N HIS A 421 22.48 -93.91 28.70
CA HIS A 421 21.72 -95.14 28.42
C HIS A 421 22.21 -96.38 29.20
N LYS A 422 23.05 -96.22 30.24
CA LYS A 422 23.54 -97.30 31.10
C LYS A 422 23.34 -97.05 32.61
N ARG A 423 22.34 -96.26 33.03
CA ARG A 423 21.86 -96.22 34.43
C ARG A 423 20.34 -95.97 34.53
N ASN A 424 19.66 -96.85 35.26
CA ASN A 424 18.21 -96.95 35.39
C ASN A 424 17.59 -96.02 36.45
N ASN A 425 16.30 -95.73 36.25
CA ASN A 425 15.22 -95.49 37.23
C ASN A 425 15.34 -94.35 38.27
N ARG A 426 14.49 -93.33 38.13
CA ARG A 426 13.24 -93.10 38.94
C ARG A 426 12.68 -91.68 38.69
N PRO A 427 11.36 -91.48 38.54
CA PRO A 427 10.76 -90.15 38.52
C PRO A 427 10.35 -89.68 39.92
N ILE A 428 10.64 -88.42 40.26
CA ILE A 428 10.16 -87.73 41.47
C ILE A 428 9.25 -86.56 41.05
N LYS A 429 8.22 -86.28 41.86
CA LYS A 429 7.09 -85.38 41.58
C LYS A 429 7.26 -83.98 42.17
N ARG A 430 6.79 -82.96 41.43
CA ARG A 430 6.32 -81.61 41.84
C ARG A 430 7.29 -80.69 42.62
N HIS A 431 7.41 -79.42 42.20
CA HIS A 431 6.56 -78.36 42.77
C HIS A 431 6.50 -77.07 41.94
N ILE A 432 5.46 -76.29 42.23
CA ILE A 432 5.17 -74.92 41.79
C ILE A 432 5.81 -73.92 42.78
N VAL A 433 6.33 -72.78 42.28
CA VAL A 433 6.39 -71.40 42.84
C VAL A 433 7.11 -70.60 41.73
N VAL A 434 6.53 -69.61 41.00
CA VAL A 434 5.83 -68.35 41.35
C VAL A 434 6.81 -67.20 41.68
N ASP A 435 6.54 -66.02 41.12
CA ASP A 435 7.19 -64.71 41.31
C ASP A 435 8.62 -64.50 40.75
N THR A 436 8.99 -63.33 40.21
CA THR A 436 8.25 -62.05 39.98
C THR A 436 8.88 -61.23 38.84
N PHE A 437 8.06 -60.39 38.17
CA PHE A 437 8.33 -59.06 37.58
C PHE A 437 9.72 -58.77 36.93
N PHE A 438 9.78 -58.12 35.76
CA PHE A 438 9.21 -56.80 35.52
C PHE A 438 9.10 -56.53 34.00
N GLY A 439 7.90 -56.21 33.50
CA GLY A 439 7.66 -55.91 32.09
C GLY A 439 6.59 -54.83 31.96
N TYR A 440 6.99 -53.68 31.43
CA TYR A 440 6.10 -52.59 31.01
C TYR A 440 5.48 -52.94 29.66
N ASP A 441 4.16 -52.90 29.56
CA ASP A 441 3.45 -52.43 28.36
C ASP A 441 2.02 -52.02 28.78
N GLU A 442 1.70 -50.73 28.76
CA GLU A 442 0.35 -50.24 29.11
C GLU A 442 -0.50 -50.04 27.85
N GLU A 443 -1.42 -51.00 27.68
CA GLU A 443 -2.82 -50.80 27.32
C GLU A 443 -3.19 -49.89 26.12
N SER A 444 -3.65 -50.56 25.06
CA SER A 444 -4.55 -50.01 24.03
C SER A 444 -5.78 -50.91 23.88
N MET A 445 -6.82 -50.69 24.71
CA MET A 445 -8.21 -51.20 24.65
C MET A 445 -9.01 -50.38 25.69
N ASP A 446 -10.30 -49.98 25.57
CA ASP A 446 -11.44 -50.63 24.93
C ASP A 446 -12.68 -49.68 24.82
N SER A 447 -13.45 -49.90 23.74
CA SER A 447 -14.90 -50.19 23.64
C SER A 447 -15.99 -49.76 24.66
N GLU A 448 -17.24 -49.82 24.15
CA GLU A 448 -18.57 -49.92 24.84
C GLU A 448 -19.28 -48.61 25.26
N THR A 449 -20.63 -48.46 25.18
CA THR A 449 -21.76 -49.30 24.68
C THR A 449 -23.01 -48.44 24.39
N SER A 450 -23.98 -48.94 23.59
CA SER A 450 -25.43 -49.08 23.94
C SER A 450 -26.35 -49.24 22.70
N SER A 451 -27.51 -49.89 22.87
CA SER A 451 -28.47 -50.33 21.80
C SER A 451 -29.93 -50.47 22.33
N VAL A 452 -30.85 -50.98 21.47
CA VAL A 452 -32.26 -51.46 21.71
C VAL A 452 -33.36 -50.46 21.22
N ALA A 453 -34.05 -50.66 20.07
CA ALA A 453 -35.22 -51.55 19.73
C ALA A 453 -36.59 -51.07 20.32
N SER A 454 -37.80 -51.26 19.75
CA SER A 454 -38.33 -52.16 18.69
C SER A 454 -39.74 -51.73 18.17
N PHE A 455 -40.31 -52.51 17.24
CA PHE A 455 -41.74 -52.71 16.84
C PHE A 455 -42.43 -51.91 15.71
N ARG A 456 -43.19 -52.68 14.90
CA ARG A 456 -44.24 -52.27 13.94
C ARG A 456 -45.58 -52.90 14.36
N MET A 457 -46.70 -52.31 13.94
CA MET A 457 -47.95 -53.01 13.57
C MET A 457 -48.81 -52.09 12.69
N ASP A 458 -49.75 -52.65 11.94
CA ASP A 458 -50.47 -52.03 10.81
C ASP A 458 -51.95 -52.42 10.85
N ARG A 459 -52.88 -51.49 10.54
CA ARG A 459 -54.25 -51.73 9.99
C ARG A 459 -55.13 -50.46 9.93
N THR A 460 -55.93 -50.39 8.86
CA THR A 460 -56.94 -49.37 8.52
C THR A 460 -58.38 -49.95 8.65
N PRO A 461 -59.50 -49.24 8.37
CA PRO A 461 -60.61 -49.17 9.33
C PRO A 461 -61.95 -49.76 8.82
N ALA A 462 -63.01 -49.62 9.62
CA ALA A 462 -64.40 -49.80 9.20
C ALA A 462 -65.29 -48.65 9.71
N THR A 463 -66.20 -48.22 8.85
CA THR A 463 -67.25 -47.17 8.99
C THR A 463 -68.64 -47.84 9.14
N PRO A 464 -69.77 -47.08 9.13
CA PRO A 464 -70.18 -45.97 10.00
C PRO A 464 -71.56 -46.26 10.64
N ASP A 465 -72.10 -45.36 11.47
CA ASP A 465 -73.55 -45.12 11.60
C ASP A 465 -73.77 -43.73 12.20
N GLU A 466 -74.77 -42.98 11.71
CA GLU A 466 -75.00 -41.57 12.05
C GLU A 466 -76.05 -41.40 13.16
N ASP A 467 -75.66 -40.89 14.33
CA ASP A 467 -76.60 -40.33 15.31
C ASP A 467 -76.80 -38.83 15.02
N LEU A 468 -78.07 -38.43 14.79
CA LEU A 468 -78.44 -37.09 14.30
C LEU A 468 -78.14 -35.93 15.28
N ASP A 469 -77.73 -36.23 16.52
CA ASP A 469 -77.25 -35.25 17.50
C ASP A 469 -75.78 -34.82 17.22
N GLU A 470 -75.02 -35.69 16.54
CA GLU A 470 -73.66 -35.38 16.07
C GLU A 470 -73.68 -34.39 14.90
N GLY A 471 -74.82 -34.19 14.22
CA GLY A 471 -74.97 -33.25 13.11
C GLY A 471 -74.76 -31.78 13.49
N LEU A 472 -75.31 -31.34 14.63
CA LEU A 472 -75.14 -29.96 15.11
C LEU A 472 -73.75 -29.71 15.71
N VAL A 473 -73.20 -30.73 16.39
CA VAL A 473 -71.81 -30.72 16.86
C VAL A 473 -70.82 -30.76 15.68
N ASN A 474 -71.16 -31.45 14.59
CA ASN A 474 -70.42 -31.42 13.33
C ASN A 474 -70.54 -30.06 12.64
N GLU A 475 -71.71 -29.43 12.54
CA GLU A 475 -71.80 -28.08 11.95
C GLU A 475 -71.02 -27.04 12.76
N GLU A 476 -71.11 -27.05 14.10
CA GLU A 476 -70.33 -26.14 14.94
C GLU A 476 -68.82 -26.44 14.87
N SER A 477 -68.41 -27.71 14.93
CA SER A 477 -67.00 -28.09 14.83
C SER A 477 -66.42 -27.91 13.42
N GLU A 478 -67.23 -28.04 12.35
CA GLU A 478 -66.82 -27.78 10.97
C GLU A 478 -66.72 -26.27 10.72
N LEU A 479 -67.62 -25.45 11.28
CA LEU A 479 -67.47 -23.99 11.29
C LEU A 479 -66.20 -23.57 12.06
N ARG A 480 -65.96 -24.18 13.22
CA ARG A 480 -64.74 -23.97 14.02
C ARG A 480 -63.48 -24.44 13.29
N PHE A 481 -63.54 -25.54 12.56
CA PHE A 481 -62.44 -26.04 11.72
C PHE A 481 -62.19 -25.13 10.52
N ARG A 482 -63.23 -24.63 9.85
CA ARG A 482 -63.13 -23.62 8.77
C ARG A 482 -62.55 -22.31 9.30
N GLN A 483 -62.92 -21.87 10.52
CA GLN A 483 -62.33 -20.70 11.17
C GLN A 483 -60.85 -20.95 11.50
N LEU A 484 -60.53 -22.05 12.18
CA LEU A 484 -59.16 -22.44 12.53
C LEU A 484 -58.28 -22.60 11.28
N THR A 485 -58.83 -23.07 10.16
CA THR A 485 -58.13 -23.16 8.87
C THR A 485 -57.82 -21.77 8.30
N ARG A 486 -58.76 -20.81 8.39
CA ARG A 486 -58.50 -19.42 7.98
C ARG A 486 -57.47 -18.75 8.88
N GLU A 487 -57.55 -18.97 10.20
CA GLU A 487 -56.58 -18.47 11.19
C GLU A 487 -55.20 -19.08 10.97
N TYR A 488 -55.12 -20.39 10.69
CA TYR A 488 -53.88 -21.09 10.34
C TYR A 488 -53.27 -20.55 9.03
N GLN A 489 -54.08 -20.33 7.99
CA GLN A 489 -53.61 -19.71 6.74
C GLN A 489 -53.24 -18.23 6.91
N ALA A 490 -53.87 -17.50 7.83
CA ALA A 490 -53.50 -16.14 8.18
C ALA A 490 -52.19 -16.12 8.98
N LEU A 491 -52.00 -17.07 9.89
CA LEU A 491 -50.78 -17.26 10.66
C LEU A 491 -49.61 -17.73 9.77
N GLN A 492 -49.83 -18.63 8.81
CA GLN A 492 -48.83 -18.99 7.79
C GLN A 492 -48.43 -17.79 6.94
N ARG A 493 -49.38 -16.94 6.54
CA ARG A 493 -49.08 -15.68 5.83
C ARG A 493 -48.34 -14.68 6.71
N ALA A 494 -48.73 -14.54 7.98
CA ALA A 494 -48.03 -13.69 8.95
C ALA A 494 -46.62 -14.22 9.26
N TYR A 495 -46.42 -15.54 9.29
CA TYR A 495 -45.14 -16.19 9.48
C TYR A 495 -44.25 -16.03 8.24
N ALA A 496 -44.81 -16.17 7.03
CA ALA A 496 -44.09 -15.88 5.78
C ALA A 496 -43.67 -14.40 5.70
N LEU A 497 -44.55 -13.47 6.06
CA LEU A 497 -44.22 -12.03 6.15
C LEU A 497 -43.22 -11.74 7.26
N LEU A 498 -43.27 -12.45 8.39
CA LEU A 498 -42.25 -12.38 9.44
C LEU A 498 -40.92 -12.96 8.98
N GLN A 499 -40.91 -13.98 8.13
CA GLN A 499 -39.70 -14.57 7.55
C GLN A 499 -39.12 -13.69 6.42
N GLU A 500 -39.95 -12.88 5.77
CA GLU A 500 -39.56 -11.83 4.82
C GLU A 500 -39.03 -10.57 5.55
N HIS A 501 -39.62 -10.20 6.70
CA HIS A 501 -39.18 -9.07 7.53
C HIS A 501 -38.02 -9.41 8.49
N GLN A 502 -37.90 -10.65 8.98
CA GLN A 502 -36.67 -11.22 9.55
C GLN A 502 -35.71 -11.60 8.40
N GLY A 503 -35.46 -10.63 7.53
CA GLY A 503 -34.60 -10.76 6.37
C GLY A 503 -33.15 -10.96 6.80
N GLY A 504 -32.79 -12.22 7.06
CA GLY A 504 -31.42 -12.74 7.19
C GLY A 504 -30.61 -12.67 5.89
N LEU A 505 -30.83 -11.61 5.12
CA LEU A 505 -30.03 -11.16 3.97
C LEU A 505 -29.48 -9.76 4.28
N LEU A 506 -30.28 -8.83 4.80
CA LEU A 506 -29.78 -7.52 5.22
C LEU A 506 -28.94 -7.63 6.49
N ASP A 507 -29.44 -8.33 7.52
CA ASP A 507 -28.69 -8.52 8.77
C ASP A 507 -27.46 -9.41 8.53
N ALA A 508 -27.60 -10.49 7.75
CA ALA A 508 -26.49 -11.37 7.40
C ALA A 508 -25.44 -10.72 6.48
N GLU A 509 -25.82 -9.81 5.57
CA GLU A 509 -24.86 -9.07 4.74
C GLU A 509 -24.18 -7.94 5.53
N ILE A 510 -24.87 -7.33 6.50
CA ILE A 510 -24.26 -6.39 7.47
C ILE A 510 -23.29 -7.14 8.38
N GLU A 511 -23.67 -8.30 8.92
CA GLU A 511 -22.82 -9.14 9.75
C GLU A 511 -21.63 -9.71 8.97
N ALA A 512 -21.83 -10.16 7.72
CA ALA A 512 -20.75 -10.58 6.84
C ALA A 512 -19.76 -9.44 6.55
N LYS A 513 -20.24 -8.23 6.27
CA LYS A 513 -19.37 -7.04 6.10
C LYS A 513 -18.66 -6.65 7.41
N ALA A 514 -19.30 -6.81 8.56
CA ALA A 514 -18.65 -6.60 9.86
C ALA A 514 -17.56 -7.66 10.14
N GLN A 515 -17.81 -8.93 9.81
CA GLN A 515 -16.82 -10.00 9.92
C GLN A 515 -15.67 -9.86 8.90
N GLU A 516 -15.94 -9.39 7.68
CA GLU A 516 -14.93 -9.09 6.66
C GLU A 516 -14.06 -7.89 7.08
N GLN A 517 -14.67 -6.83 7.61
CA GLN A 517 -13.95 -5.68 8.18
C GLN A 517 -13.08 -6.11 9.37
N LEU A 518 -13.61 -6.92 10.30
CA LEU A 518 -12.84 -7.49 11.41
C LEU A 518 -11.69 -8.38 10.93
N HIS A 519 -11.89 -9.19 9.89
CA HIS A 519 -10.81 -9.98 9.27
C HIS A 519 -9.73 -9.09 8.64
N ALA A 520 -10.12 -8.04 7.91
CA ALA A 520 -9.20 -7.08 7.32
C ALA A 520 -8.38 -6.34 8.41
N ASP A 521 -9.00 -6.00 9.53
CA ASP A 521 -8.33 -5.33 10.64
C ASP A 521 -7.44 -6.29 11.45
N ILE A 522 -7.85 -7.54 11.67
CA ILE A 522 -6.99 -8.60 12.23
C ILE A 522 -5.75 -8.80 11.34
N LEU A 523 -5.91 -8.83 10.01
CA LEU A 523 -4.78 -8.94 9.08
C LEU A 523 -3.86 -7.71 9.14
N ARG A 524 -4.43 -6.49 9.22
CA ARG A 524 -3.65 -5.25 9.42
C ARG A 524 -2.87 -5.26 10.75
N TYR A 525 -3.49 -5.68 11.84
CA TYR A 525 -2.81 -5.76 13.14
C TYR A 525 -1.75 -6.86 13.16
N LYS A 526 -1.98 -8.02 12.53
CA LYS A 526 -0.96 -9.08 12.37
C LYS A 526 0.25 -8.57 11.59
N ALA A 527 0.04 -7.92 10.45
CA ALA A 527 1.14 -7.31 9.68
C ALA A 527 1.88 -6.25 10.51
N LYS A 528 1.16 -5.41 11.27
CA LYS A 528 1.80 -4.40 12.12
C LYS A 528 2.58 -5.00 13.31
N ILE A 529 2.13 -6.12 13.87
CA ILE A 529 2.88 -6.89 14.87
C ILE A 529 4.15 -7.45 14.24
N GLU A 530 4.07 -8.09 13.07
CA GLU A 530 5.23 -8.65 12.37
C GLU A 530 6.28 -7.58 12.02
N ASP A 531 5.86 -6.38 11.63
CA ASP A 531 6.74 -5.23 11.41
C ASP A 531 7.41 -4.76 12.72
N LEU A 532 6.67 -4.69 13.82
CA LEU A 532 7.21 -4.30 15.13
C LEU A 532 8.17 -5.37 15.70
N GLU A 533 7.90 -6.65 15.47
CA GLU A 533 8.80 -7.77 15.80
C GLU A 533 10.10 -7.69 14.99
N LYS A 534 10.03 -7.35 13.70
CA LYS A 534 11.21 -7.09 12.87
C LYS A 534 11.99 -5.87 13.35
N GLU A 535 11.34 -4.76 13.69
CA GLU A 535 11.98 -3.57 14.26
C GLU A 535 12.69 -3.89 15.59
N LEU A 536 12.06 -4.67 16.49
CA LEU A 536 12.66 -5.12 17.75
C LEU A 536 13.85 -6.07 17.53
N ALA A 537 13.73 -7.03 16.61
CA ALA A 537 14.82 -7.94 16.26
C ALA A 537 16.01 -7.17 15.66
N HIS A 538 15.75 -6.17 14.81
CA HIS A 538 16.78 -5.31 14.23
C HIS A 538 17.45 -4.44 15.30
N LYS A 539 16.67 -3.85 16.22
CA LYS A 539 17.21 -3.09 17.35
C LYS A 539 18.11 -3.95 18.26
N GLY A 540 17.70 -5.18 18.57
CA GLY A 540 18.52 -6.14 19.32
C GLY A 540 19.77 -6.62 18.58
N GLN A 541 19.80 -6.57 17.24
CA GLN A 541 21.03 -6.76 16.45
C GLN A 541 21.94 -5.54 16.51
N VAL A 542 21.39 -4.32 16.43
CA VAL A 542 22.14 -3.06 16.56
C VAL A 542 22.81 -2.98 17.94
N GLU A 543 22.09 -3.23 19.03
CA GLU A 543 22.66 -3.24 20.39
C GLU A 543 23.80 -4.26 20.55
N LYS A 544 23.71 -5.43 19.89
CA LYS A 544 24.81 -6.42 19.85
C LYS A 544 26.01 -5.96 19.02
N LEU A 545 25.78 -5.25 17.91
CA LEU A 545 26.83 -4.68 17.08
C LEU A 545 27.54 -3.52 17.80
N ASP A 546 26.81 -2.64 18.47
CA ASP A 546 27.36 -1.56 19.28
C ASP A 546 28.20 -2.11 20.44
N ALA A 547 27.71 -3.12 21.17
CA ALA A 547 28.48 -3.80 22.22
C ALA A 547 29.73 -4.53 21.68
N LYS A 548 29.71 -4.99 20.43
CA LYS A 548 30.90 -5.56 19.77
C LYS A 548 31.87 -4.47 19.29
N CYS A 549 31.35 -3.38 18.75
CA CYS A 549 32.12 -2.22 18.32
C CYS A 549 32.86 -1.60 19.52
N GLY A 550 32.19 -1.39 20.65
CA GLY A 550 32.81 -0.91 21.89
C GLY A 550 33.95 -1.81 22.40
N ARG A 551 33.78 -3.15 22.37
CA ARG A 551 34.88 -4.08 22.71
C ARG A 551 36.06 -3.97 21.76
N GLN A 552 35.82 -3.95 20.45
CA GLN A 552 36.89 -3.80 19.45
C GLN A 552 37.58 -2.43 19.56
N GLN A 553 36.86 -1.38 19.95
CA GLN A 553 37.40 -0.05 20.17
C GLN A 553 38.26 0.01 21.45
N GLN A 554 37.90 -0.75 22.49
CA GLN A 554 38.74 -0.95 23.67
C GLN A 554 40.02 -1.75 23.34
N GLU A 555 39.91 -2.91 22.68
CA GLU A 555 41.07 -3.71 22.25
C GLU A 555 42.04 -2.90 21.37
N LEU A 556 41.51 -2.03 20.51
CA LEU A 556 42.30 -1.16 19.65
C LEU A 556 42.91 0.04 20.40
N GLN A 557 42.37 0.43 21.55
CA GLN A 557 43.00 1.39 22.45
C GLN A 557 44.10 0.71 23.27
N ASP A 558 43.83 -0.45 23.88
CA ASP A 558 44.81 -1.24 24.64
C ASP A 558 46.05 -1.58 23.78
N SER A 559 45.85 -1.87 22.49
CA SER A 559 46.93 -2.10 21.52
C SER A 559 47.73 -0.83 21.16
N LYS A 560 47.14 0.37 21.25
CA LYS A 560 47.87 1.63 21.08
C LYS A 560 48.70 1.93 22.32
N ASP A 561 48.10 1.81 23.49
CA ASP A 561 48.77 2.03 24.77
C ASP A 561 49.98 1.08 24.93
N GLN A 562 49.86 -0.17 24.46
CA GLN A 562 51.01 -1.09 24.35
C GLN A 562 52.07 -0.62 23.35
N ASN A 563 51.69 -0.09 22.18
CA ASN A 563 52.65 0.43 21.21
C ASN A 563 53.39 1.67 21.73
N GLU A 564 52.70 2.61 22.37
CA GLU A 564 53.31 3.78 23.02
C GLU A 564 54.30 3.34 24.11
N LEU A 565 53.95 2.32 24.90
CA LEU A 565 54.86 1.73 25.90
C LEU A 565 56.09 1.04 25.26
N LEU A 566 55.92 0.39 24.10
CA LEU A 566 57.02 -0.20 23.34
C LEU A 566 57.93 0.88 22.72
N GLU A 567 57.38 1.96 22.19
CA GLU A 567 58.16 3.12 21.71
C GLU A 567 58.97 3.75 22.86
N PHE A 568 58.36 3.97 24.02
CA PHE A 568 59.08 4.40 25.23
C PHE A 568 60.21 3.44 25.61
N ARG A 569 59.97 2.12 25.51
CA ARG A 569 60.99 1.12 25.83
C ARG A 569 62.15 1.09 24.83
N ILE A 570 61.87 1.31 23.54
CA ILE A 570 62.88 1.44 22.49
C ILE A 570 63.74 2.69 22.74
N LEU A 571 63.12 3.85 22.99
CA LEU A 571 63.83 5.09 23.31
C LEU A 571 64.71 4.94 24.57
N GLU A 572 64.21 4.26 25.61
CA GLU A 572 64.98 3.99 26.84
C GLU A 572 66.17 3.02 26.61
N LEU A 573 66.09 2.15 25.60
CA LEU A 573 67.18 1.26 25.18
C LEU A 573 68.19 2.01 24.31
N GLU A 574 67.76 2.82 23.34
CA GLU A 574 68.62 3.67 22.51
C GLU A 574 69.41 4.70 23.35
N GLU A 575 68.80 5.24 24.41
CA GLU A 575 69.50 6.16 25.30
C GLU A 575 70.46 5.44 26.27
N ARG A 576 70.18 4.18 26.64
CA ARG A 576 71.19 3.33 27.31
C ARG A 576 72.34 2.99 26.39
N GLU A 577 72.09 2.72 25.11
CA GLU A 577 73.14 2.46 24.12
C GLU A 577 74.03 3.69 23.93
N ARG A 578 73.44 4.89 23.78
CA ARG A 578 74.18 6.17 23.73
C ARG A 578 74.99 6.48 25.00
N LYS A 579 74.54 6.05 26.18
CA LYS A 579 75.24 6.25 27.46
C LYS A 579 76.20 5.12 27.83
N SER A 580 76.20 4.01 27.08
CA SER A 580 77.15 2.93 27.28
C SER A 580 78.56 3.33 26.83
N PRO A 581 79.63 2.89 27.51
CA PRO A 581 80.99 3.13 27.04
C PRO A 581 81.17 2.48 25.66
N PRO A 582 81.86 3.12 24.70
CA PRO A 582 82.04 2.57 23.36
C PRO A 582 82.72 1.21 23.46
N PHE A 583 82.11 0.19 22.83
CA PHE A 583 82.56 -1.21 22.85
C PHE A 583 83.81 -1.43 21.97
N ASN A 584 84.87 -0.66 22.23
CA ASN A 584 86.16 -0.61 21.53
C ASN A 584 87.03 -1.88 21.70
N HIS A 585 86.42 -3.02 22.02
CA HIS A 585 87.08 -4.33 22.14
C HIS A 585 86.63 -5.34 21.07
N LEU A 586 85.69 -4.95 20.19
CA LEU A 586 85.38 -5.68 18.96
C LEU A 586 85.70 -4.84 17.71
N ARG A 587 86.96 -4.38 17.63
CA ARG A 587 87.53 -4.03 16.32
C ARG A 587 87.62 -5.32 15.50
N MET A 588 86.60 -5.58 14.68
CA MET A 588 86.64 -6.68 13.72
C MET A 588 87.84 -6.48 12.80
N HIS A 589 88.90 -7.26 13.03
CA HIS A 589 89.99 -7.37 12.08
C HIS A 589 89.41 -7.85 10.75
N PRO A 590 89.89 -7.32 9.60
CA PRO A 590 89.50 -7.85 8.30
C PRO A 590 89.73 -9.36 8.28
N PHE A 591 88.73 -10.14 7.90
CA PHE A 591 88.85 -11.59 7.82
C PHE A 591 89.99 -11.95 6.86
N SER A 592 91.05 -12.54 7.40
CA SER A 592 92.13 -13.12 6.59
C SER A 592 91.54 -14.20 5.67
N GLU A 593 91.92 -14.18 4.40
CA GLU A 593 91.30 -14.98 3.34
C GLU A 593 91.15 -16.46 3.72
N GLY A 594 89.93 -16.98 3.60
CA GLY A 594 89.65 -18.43 3.66
C GLY A 594 88.87 -18.97 4.87
N VAL A 595 88.54 -18.16 5.89
CA VAL A 595 87.78 -18.64 7.06
C VAL A 595 86.52 -17.81 7.30
N SER A 596 85.35 -18.47 7.28
CA SER A 596 84.05 -17.83 7.54
C SER A 596 83.82 -17.57 9.03
N ALA A 597 82.98 -16.57 9.36
CA ALA A 597 82.57 -16.29 10.73
C ALA A 597 81.92 -17.50 11.43
N LEU A 598 81.23 -18.36 10.67
CA LEU A 598 80.63 -19.60 11.15
C LEU A 598 81.70 -20.60 11.62
N GLN A 599 82.77 -20.80 10.84
CA GLN A 599 83.89 -21.67 11.24
C GLN A 599 84.60 -21.16 12.49
N ILE A 600 84.72 -19.85 12.68
CA ILE A 600 85.30 -19.26 13.91
C ILE A 600 84.42 -19.55 15.13
N TYR A 601 83.09 -19.47 14.98
CA TYR A 601 82.14 -19.84 16.02
C TYR A 601 82.22 -21.33 16.37
N CYS A 602 82.16 -22.21 15.36
CA CYS A 602 82.32 -23.67 15.54
C CYS A 602 83.66 -24.04 16.19
N MET A 603 84.77 -23.39 15.81
CA MET A 603 86.08 -23.62 16.42
C MET A 603 86.14 -23.22 17.90
N LYS A 604 85.38 -22.21 18.33
CA LYS A 604 85.22 -21.84 19.75
C LYS A 604 84.39 -22.85 20.53
N GLU A 605 83.35 -23.39 19.91
CA GLU A 605 82.50 -24.49 20.43
C GLU A 605 83.20 -25.87 20.35
N GLY A 606 84.48 -25.93 19.95
CA GLY A 606 85.26 -27.18 19.86
C GLY A 606 85.03 -28.03 18.60
N VAL A 607 84.15 -27.60 17.70
CA VAL A 607 83.74 -28.32 16.48
C VAL A 607 84.71 -28.01 15.33
N LYS A 608 85.32 -29.04 14.74
CA LYS A 608 86.30 -28.92 13.63
C LYS A 608 86.05 -29.96 12.54
N ASN A 609 86.38 -29.63 11.28
CA ASN A 609 86.32 -30.50 10.10
C ASN A 609 84.95 -31.09 9.75
N LEU A 610 83.90 -30.27 9.79
CA LEU A 610 82.56 -30.61 9.27
C LEU A 610 82.15 -29.65 8.14
N ARG A 611 81.29 -30.10 7.23
CA ARG A 611 80.72 -29.29 6.14
C ARG A 611 79.77 -28.23 6.71
N ASN A 612 79.54 -27.15 5.98
CA ASN A 612 78.74 -26.01 6.48
C ASN A 612 77.31 -26.42 6.91
N GLU A 613 76.70 -27.38 6.22
CA GLU A 613 75.38 -27.93 6.57
C GLU A 613 75.39 -28.68 7.91
N GLU A 614 76.45 -29.46 8.17
CA GLU A 614 76.67 -30.19 9.43
C GLU A 614 76.97 -29.22 10.58
N GLN A 615 77.70 -28.13 10.32
CA GLN A 615 77.94 -27.06 11.29
C GLN A 615 76.63 -26.35 11.69
N VAL A 616 75.77 -26.02 10.71
CA VAL A 616 74.45 -25.41 10.98
C VAL A 616 73.54 -26.36 11.75
N ALA A 617 73.51 -27.64 11.40
CA ALA A 617 72.71 -28.65 12.10
C ALA A 617 73.14 -28.81 13.57
N ILE A 618 74.44 -28.80 13.87
CA ILE A 618 74.95 -28.85 15.25
C ILE A 618 74.57 -27.59 16.03
N ILE A 619 74.72 -26.39 15.45
CA ILE A 619 74.33 -25.13 16.12
C ILE A 619 72.83 -25.12 16.43
N GLN A 620 71.98 -25.59 15.49
CA GLN A 620 70.54 -25.72 15.71
C GLN A 620 70.23 -26.74 16.81
N ALA A 621 70.88 -27.91 16.81
CA ALA A 621 70.71 -28.93 17.85
C ALA A 621 71.13 -28.43 19.24
N SER A 622 72.29 -27.78 19.37
CA SER A 622 72.74 -27.17 20.63
C SER A 622 71.80 -26.08 21.13
N THR A 623 71.22 -25.29 20.22
CA THR A 623 70.22 -24.26 20.57
C THR A 623 68.93 -24.90 21.11
N VAL A 624 68.44 -25.97 20.48
CA VAL A 624 67.26 -26.72 20.94
C VAL A 624 67.53 -27.40 22.28
N LEU A 625 68.70 -27.98 22.48
CA LEU A 625 69.10 -28.59 23.76
C LEU A 625 69.18 -27.55 24.88
N SER A 626 69.79 -26.39 24.65
CA SER A 626 69.85 -25.31 25.66
C SER A 626 68.46 -24.74 26.00
N LEU A 627 67.55 -24.68 25.02
CA LEU A 627 66.14 -24.33 25.27
C LEU A 627 65.41 -25.43 26.06
N ALA A 628 65.67 -26.71 25.77
CA ALA A 628 65.11 -27.84 26.53
C ALA A 628 65.62 -27.87 27.98
N GLU A 629 66.90 -27.61 28.23
CA GLU A 629 67.45 -27.46 29.59
C GLU A 629 66.77 -26.31 30.35
N LYS A 630 66.61 -25.14 29.72
CA LYS A 630 65.88 -24.01 30.32
C LYS A 630 64.42 -24.35 30.64
N VAL A 631 63.73 -25.09 29.77
CA VAL A 631 62.36 -25.55 30.01
C VAL A 631 62.31 -26.58 31.14
N CYS A 632 63.28 -27.48 31.24
CA CYS A 632 63.42 -28.40 32.36
C CYS A 632 63.66 -27.66 33.67
N GLN A 633 64.62 -26.73 33.74
CA GLN A 633 64.87 -25.90 34.93
C GLN A 633 63.66 -25.05 35.33
N TYR A 634 62.93 -24.50 34.36
CA TYR A 634 61.69 -23.77 34.62
C TYR A 634 60.61 -24.68 35.23
N LYS A 635 60.51 -25.94 34.78
CA LYS A 635 59.63 -26.94 35.41
C LYS A 635 60.11 -27.38 36.79
N THR A 636 61.42 -27.51 37.03
CA THR A 636 61.95 -27.87 38.37
C THR A 636 61.65 -26.77 39.39
N ASN A 637 61.75 -25.50 38.99
CA ASN A 637 61.45 -24.34 39.85
C ASN A 637 59.94 -24.08 40.07
N ILE A 638 59.05 -24.91 39.52
CA ILE A 638 57.59 -24.86 39.72
C ILE A 638 57.10 -26.00 40.65
N VAL A 639 57.98 -26.95 40.98
CA VAL A 639 57.68 -28.12 41.84
C VAL A 639 58.46 -28.06 43.18
N ALA A 640 59.18 -26.97 43.42
CA ALA A 640 59.79 -26.58 44.68
C ALA A 640 59.14 -25.30 45.20
#